data_AF-A0A831TRL9-F1
#
_entry.id   AF-A0A831TRL9-F1
#
_cell.length_a   1.000
_cell.length_b   1.000
_cell.length_c   1.000
_cell.angle_alpha   90.00
_cell.angle_beta   90.00
_cell.angle_gamma   90.00
#
_symmetry.space_group_name_H-M   'P 1'
#
loop_
_entity.id
_entity.type
_entity.pdbx_description
1 polymer ?
#
loop_
_entity_poly.entity_id
_entity_poly.type
_entity_poly.pdbx_seq_one_letter_code
_entity_poly.pdbx_strand_id
1 'polypeptide(L)'
;MRFSRICLIVLDSVGIGELPDAARYDDLGAHTLGHIAEKVPTLSLPNLLQLGLGNITTIQGLPPVEKPTASYGKMAEISEGKDTMTGHWELMGLKTTTPFHTYPTGFPQELLERFELETGRKVIGNKPASGTEILDELGEEQMRTGAWIVYTSADSVFQLAAHEDIIPLSELYAACAIARRLTLEGPHAVGRIIARPYIGQPGAFKRTSNRHDYAIKPPEATVLNMLKDAGKDSIGVGKIGDIFSMEGISITHPTISNHDGVDKTIQCLKTDFDGLLFVNLVEFDSLYGHRRDPEGYARALEDFDRRLPEIMALIGPNDLLLITADHGNDPTHRGTDHTREYVPLLVWGPSLQQGQSLGSRATFADIGATIVDNYNIPYNGIGTSFLGELKEQIKEREVITMPQLSIVQQIEEAVAYLHNRMPFQPEVGLILGSGLGVMANTMEDATSISYADIPHFPVSTVEGHASELVAGTISGKRVVVMKGRFHLYEGYDVQHVTLPIRVMKALGVHTLIVTNAAGGIKTTYHPGDLMLIQDHINFMSRNPLIGPHDNKLGVRFPDMSEAYSKELRNIAKQVAVEQGIALQEGVYVGVLGPSYETPAEIRMMRILGADAVGMSTVPEVIVARHAGLKVLGISCISNMASGILDQPLSHNEVMETAERVKDKFIRLVKGIIPRI
;
A
#
# COMPACT_ATOMS: atom_id res chain seq x y z
N MET A 1 3.93 1.30 -12.13
CA MET A 1 3.19 1.42 -10.86
C MET A 1 3.39 2.83 -10.30
N ARG A 2 2.37 3.37 -9.63
CA ARG A 2 2.37 4.65 -8.91
C ARG A 2 1.72 4.39 -7.54
N PHE A 3 2.18 5.08 -6.51
CA PHE A 3 1.54 5.13 -5.20
C PHE A 3 0.38 6.14 -5.21
N SER A 4 -0.78 5.75 -4.70
CA SER A 4 -1.96 6.63 -4.58
C SER A 4 -1.78 7.58 -3.40
N ARG A 5 -1.39 7.07 -2.24
CA ARG A 5 -1.17 7.86 -1.02
C ARG A 5 0.29 7.79 -0.62
N ILE A 6 0.85 8.95 -0.29
CA ILE A 6 2.16 9.06 0.33
C ILE A 6 1.96 9.66 1.73
N CYS A 7 2.42 8.98 2.77
CA CYS A 7 2.47 9.48 4.13
C CYS A 7 3.92 9.80 4.48
N LEU A 8 4.23 11.08 4.68
CA LEU A 8 5.54 11.57 5.11
C LEU A 8 5.45 12.00 6.57
N ILE A 9 6.24 11.36 7.44
CA ILE A 9 6.35 11.68 8.85
C ILE A 9 7.74 12.26 9.12
N VAL A 10 7.76 13.50 9.60
CA VAL A 10 8.96 14.17 10.12
C VAL A 10 8.97 14.01 11.65
N LEU A 11 9.97 13.28 12.14
CA LEU A 11 10.35 13.25 13.55
C LEU A 11 11.26 14.46 13.77
N ASP A 12 10.67 15.59 14.13
CA ASP A 12 11.34 16.90 14.21
C ASP A 12 12.65 16.78 14.99
N SER A 13 13.75 17.27 14.41
CA SER A 13 15.09 17.26 14.99
C SER A 13 15.79 15.91 15.28
N VAL A 14 15.24 14.75 14.86
CA VAL A 14 15.85 13.43 15.08
C VAL A 14 17.04 13.17 14.12
N GLY A 15 18.15 13.86 14.35
CA GLY A 15 19.40 13.75 13.58
C GLY A 15 20.15 12.42 13.75
N ILE A 16 20.97 12.07 12.76
CA ILE A 16 21.74 10.81 12.72
C ILE A 16 23.25 11.04 12.47
N GLY A 17 23.79 12.12 13.04
CA GLY A 17 25.21 12.46 13.04
C GLY A 17 25.55 13.68 12.18
N GLU A 18 26.61 14.39 12.57
CA GLU A 18 27.04 15.66 11.95
C GLU A 18 27.19 15.62 10.42
N LEU A 19 26.84 16.74 9.77
CA LEU A 19 27.16 16.98 8.35
C LEU A 19 28.62 17.41 8.16
N PRO A 20 29.19 17.25 6.96
CA PRO A 20 30.56 17.69 6.68
C PRO A 20 30.81 19.20 6.93
N ASP A 21 29.76 20.02 6.91
CA ASP A 21 29.82 21.46 7.13
C ASP A 21 29.47 21.89 8.58
N ALA A 22 29.26 20.94 9.52
CA ALA A 22 28.87 21.21 10.91
C ALA A 22 29.80 22.16 11.66
N ALA A 23 31.10 22.17 11.32
CA ALA A 23 32.07 23.12 11.89
C ALA A 23 31.70 24.60 11.64
N ARG A 24 31.02 24.91 10.53
CA ARG A 24 30.56 26.28 10.23
C ARG A 24 29.46 26.74 11.19
N TYR A 25 28.77 25.80 11.83
CA TYR A 25 27.63 26.03 12.72
C TYR A 25 27.95 25.75 14.19
N ASP A 26 29.23 25.55 14.52
CA ASP A 26 29.70 25.18 15.86
C ASP A 26 29.18 23.79 16.33
N ASP A 27 28.85 22.91 15.40
CA ASP A 27 28.18 21.62 15.67
C ASP A 27 29.07 20.39 15.53
N LEU A 28 30.40 20.58 15.57
CA LEU A 28 31.34 19.46 15.51
C LEU A 28 31.08 18.43 16.62
N GLY A 29 30.98 17.17 16.21
CA GLY A 29 30.73 16.01 17.08
C GLY A 29 29.25 15.77 17.40
N ALA A 30 28.31 16.59 16.90
CA ALA A 30 26.89 16.38 17.16
C ALA A 30 26.39 15.04 16.58
N HIS A 31 25.63 14.31 17.39
CA HIS A 31 24.98 13.07 16.96
C HIS A 31 23.73 12.79 17.80
N THR A 32 22.59 13.35 17.40
CA THR A 32 21.32 13.30 18.17
C THR A 32 20.95 11.86 18.57
N LEU A 33 20.65 10.98 17.61
CA LEU A 33 20.27 9.59 17.91
C LEU A 33 21.39 8.80 18.62
N GLY A 34 22.65 9.06 18.25
CA GLY A 34 23.82 8.36 18.79
C GLY A 34 24.01 8.65 20.27
N HIS A 35 24.06 9.92 20.64
CA HIS A 35 24.25 10.34 22.02
C HIS A 35 23.03 10.04 22.90
N ILE A 36 21.80 10.06 22.37
CA ILE A 36 20.63 9.56 23.11
C ILE A 36 20.84 8.08 23.47
N ALA A 37 21.23 7.25 22.50
CA ALA A 37 21.44 5.81 22.74
C ALA A 37 22.63 5.53 23.69
N GLU A 38 23.68 6.35 23.66
CA GLU A 38 24.78 6.28 24.62
C GLU A 38 24.35 6.67 26.04
N LYS A 39 23.55 7.73 26.19
CA LYS A 39 23.05 8.18 27.49
C LYS A 39 21.97 7.28 28.07
N VAL A 40 21.18 6.65 27.21
CA VAL A 40 20.10 5.74 27.58
C VAL A 40 20.35 4.37 26.96
N PRO A 41 21.25 3.54 27.53
CA PRO A 41 21.58 2.22 26.97
C PRO A 41 20.40 1.23 26.92
N THR A 42 19.30 1.55 27.61
CA THR A 42 18.06 0.79 27.60
C THR A 42 17.09 1.18 26.48
N LEU A 43 17.45 2.18 25.66
CA LEU A 43 16.63 2.66 24.54
C LEU A 43 16.22 1.49 23.64
N SER A 44 14.91 1.32 23.44
CA SER A 44 14.35 0.20 22.68
C SER A 44 13.46 0.68 21.54
N LEU A 45 13.95 0.59 20.31
CA LEU A 45 13.24 0.98 19.09
C LEU A 45 13.03 -0.19 18.12
N PRO A 46 12.36 -1.29 18.53
CA PRO A 46 12.29 -2.51 17.74
C PRO A 46 11.65 -2.34 16.37
N ASN A 47 10.65 -1.45 16.23
CA ASN A 47 9.95 -1.28 14.96
C ASN A 47 10.80 -0.47 13.96
N LEU A 48 11.39 0.65 14.40
CA LEU A 48 12.33 1.44 13.60
C LEU A 48 13.60 0.64 13.25
N LEU A 49 14.09 -0.19 14.17
CA LEU A 49 15.17 -1.15 13.88
C LEU A 49 14.77 -2.13 12.78
N GLN A 50 13.56 -2.70 12.86
CA GLN A 50 13.05 -3.61 11.82
C GLN A 50 12.89 -2.90 10.47
N LEU A 51 12.55 -1.60 10.45
CA LEU A 51 12.56 -0.80 9.22
C LEU A 51 13.98 -0.57 8.67
N GLY A 52 15.02 -0.66 9.49
CA GLY A 52 16.42 -0.52 9.07
C GLY A 52 17.13 0.71 9.63
N LEU A 53 16.63 1.34 10.70
CA LEU A 53 17.30 2.48 11.36
C LEU A 53 18.76 2.17 11.71
N GLY A 54 19.02 1.01 12.33
CA GLY A 54 20.36 0.56 12.71
C GLY A 54 21.26 0.20 11.51
N ASN A 55 20.72 0.12 10.29
CA ASN A 55 21.47 -0.14 9.07
C ASN A 55 22.01 1.15 8.41
N ILE A 56 21.54 2.33 8.81
CA ILE A 56 21.96 3.62 8.24
C ILE A 56 23.39 3.96 8.65
N THR A 57 23.69 3.83 9.94
CA THR A 57 25.02 4.03 10.53
C THR A 57 25.13 3.22 11.81
N THR A 58 26.36 3.01 12.29
CA THR A 58 26.57 2.30 13.56
C THR A 58 26.13 3.18 14.72
N ILE A 59 25.16 2.72 15.51
CA ILE A 59 24.69 3.37 16.74
C ILE A 59 24.73 2.35 17.88
N GLN A 60 25.32 2.74 19.01
CA GLN A 60 25.40 1.85 20.18
C GLN A 60 23.99 1.49 20.68
N GLY A 61 23.75 0.20 20.95
CA GLY A 61 22.44 -0.28 21.43
C GLY A 61 21.37 -0.43 20.33
N LEU A 62 21.62 0.06 19.12
CA LEU A 62 20.70 -0.02 17.98
C LEU A 62 21.37 -0.76 16.79
N PRO A 63 21.55 -2.09 16.89
CA PRO A 63 22.29 -2.85 15.88
C PRO A 63 21.54 -2.92 14.53
N PRO A 64 22.25 -3.08 13.40
CA PRO A 64 21.63 -3.34 12.11
C PRO A 64 20.86 -4.67 12.12
N VAL A 65 19.79 -4.72 11.34
CA VAL A 65 19.05 -5.97 11.08
C VAL A 65 19.49 -6.58 9.76
N GLU A 66 19.54 -7.92 9.66
CA GLU A 66 19.94 -8.58 8.39
C GLU A 66 18.94 -8.34 7.27
N LYS A 67 17.65 -8.22 7.60
CA LYS A 67 16.55 -8.07 6.65
C LYS A 67 15.66 -6.90 7.04
N PRO A 68 16.09 -5.65 6.77
CA PRO A 68 15.25 -4.49 7.02
C PRO A 68 14.02 -4.55 6.13
N THR A 69 12.88 -4.11 6.64
CA THR A 69 11.62 -4.12 5.87
C THR A 69 11.41 -2.86 5.04
N ALA A 70 12.11 -1.76 5.35
CA ALA A 70 12.05 -0.50 4.63
C ALA A 70 13.38 -0.18 3.95
N SER A 71 13.34 0.49 2.80
CA SER A 71 14.57 1.08 2.25
C SER A 71 15.07 2.16 3.19
N TYR A 72 16.39 2.23 3.39
CA TYR A 72 16.99 3.03 4.45
C TYR A 72 18.18 3.82 3.95
N GLY A 73 18.38 5.02 4.48
CA GLY A 73 19.52 5.86 4.16
C GLY A 73 19.59 7.06 5.08
N LYS A 74 20.39 8.05 4.70
CA LYS A 74 20.40 9.35 5.35
C LYS A 74 20.44 10.46 4.31
N MET A 75 20.01 11.65 4.66
CA MET A 75 19.99 12.78 3.73
C MET A 75 20.83 13.93 4.30
N ALA A 76 21.50 14.65 3.41
CA ALA A 76 22.23 15.87 3.75
C ALA A 76 21.37 17.10 3.53
N GLU A 77 21.55 18.13 4.35
CA GLU A 77 20.99 19.46 4.13
C GLU A 77 21.95 20.29 3.27
N ILE A 78 21.45 20.98 2.25
CA ILE A 78 22.28 21.86 1.39
C ILE A 78 21.94 23.33 1.50
N SER A 79 20.85 23.66 2.18
CA SER A 79 20.46 25.02 2.53
C SER A 79 21.36 25.55 3.65
N GLU A 80 21.57 26.87 3.70
CA GLU A 80 22.53 27.51 4.62
C GLU A 80 21.97 27.72 6.05
N GLY A 81 20.71 27.36 6.29
CA GLY A 81 20.08 27.35 7.63
C GLY A 81 19.95 25.93 8.17
N LYS A 82 19.81 25.80 9.49
CA LYS A 82 19.56 24.55 10.23
C LYS A 82 18.27 24.60 11.06
N ASP A 83 17.38 25.53 10.73
CA ASP A 83 16.09 25.74 11.38
C ASP A 83 14.98 24.91 10.73
N THR A 84 13.89 24.68 11.46
CA THR A 84 12.75 23.86 11.03
C THR A 84 12.18 24.27 9.67
N MET A 85 12.07 25.58 9.36
CA MET A 85 11.50 25.99 8.07
C MET A 85 12.47 25.69 6.94
N THR A 86 13.76 25.96 7.13
CA THR A 86 14.79 25.64 6.13
C THR A 86 14.76 24.15 5.78
N GLY A 87 14.79 23.27 6.79
CA GLY A 87 14.76 21.82 6.56
C GLY A 87 13.48 21.36 5.87
N HIS A 88 12.30 21.83 6.32
CA HIS A 88 11.02 21.48 5.71
C HIS A 88 10.84 22.02 4.29
N TRP A 89 11.27 23.24 4.02
CA TRP A 89 11.22 23.81 2.67
C TRP A 89 12.17 23.08 1.73
N GLU A 90 13.33 22.62 2.22
CA GLU A 90 14.23 21.77 1.45
C GLU A 90 13.61 20.40 1.17
N LEU A 91 12.98 19.74 2.14
CA LEU A 91 12.20 18.51 1.91
C LEU A 91 11.19 18.66 0.76
N MET A 92 10.61 19.86 0.60
CA MET A 92 9.63 20.19 -0.44
C MET A 92 10.22 20.95 -1.64
N GLY A 93 11.53 20.86 -1.85
CA GLY A 93 12.17 21.19 -3.12
C GLY A 93 12.84 22.55 -3.23
N LEU A 94 12.95 23.31 -2.13
CA LEU A 94 13.56 24.63 -2.15
C LEU A 94 14.98 24.63 -1.58
N LYS A 95 15.86 25.44 -2.15
CA LYS A 95 17.16 25.73 -1.54
C LYS A 95 17.13 27.10 -0.86
N THR A 96 17.21 27.13 0.47
CA THR A 96 17.31 28.39 1.20
C THR A 96 18.78 28.81 1.31
N THR A 97 19.09 29.99 0.76
CA THR A 97 20.47 30.55 0.78
C THR A 97 20.70 31.58 1.87
N THR A 98 19.62 32.12 2.45
CA THR A 98 19.66 33.09 3.54
C THR A 98 19.13 32.41 4.81
N PRO A 99 19.99 32.11 5.80
CA PRO A 99 19.53 31.51 7.05
C PRO A 99 18.67 32.48 7.84
N PHE A 100 17.72 31.96 8.62
CA PHE A 100 17.03 32.75 9.63
C PHE A 100 17.93 32.98 10.84
N HIS A 101 17.89 34.19 11.40
CA HIS A 101 18.74 34.54 12.53
C HIS A 101 18.07 34.14 13.85
N THR A 102 18.85 33.54 14.76
CA THR A 102 18.50 33.41 16.17
C THR A 102 19.12 34.56 16.97
N TYR A 103 18.53 34.88 18.13
CA TYR A 103 18.88 36.07 18.91
C TYR A 103 19.16 35.75 20.39
N PRO A 104 20.21 34.97 20.71
CA PRO A 104 20.49 34.51 22.07
C PRO A 104 20.80 35.63 23.06
N THR A 105 21.16 36.83 22.57
CA THR A 105 21.41 38.03 23.38
C THR A 105 20.36 39.12 23.13
N GLY A 106 19.21 38.78 22.55
CA GLY A 106 18.20 39.75 22.12
C GLY A 106 18.44 40.31 20.72
N PHE A 107 17.42 41.02 20.21
CA PHE A 107 17.43 41.72 18.94
C PHE A 107 18.37 42.93 18.94
N PRO A 108 18.98 43.26 17.79
CA PRO A 108 19.79 44.47 17.63
C PRO A 108 19.01 45.74 17.96
N GLN A 109 19.69 46.67 18.62
CA GLN A 109 19.10 47.95 19.04
C GLN A 109 18.50 48.72 17.85
N GLU A 110 19.16 48.71 16.68
CA GLU A 110 18.69 49.37 15.47
C GLU A 110 17.33 48.84 14.97
N LEU A 111 17.09 47.52 15.12
CA LEU A 111 15.80 46.91 14.76
C LEU A 111 14.70 47.38 15.71
N LEU A 112 15.01 47.39 17.02
CA LEU A 112 14.05 47.81 18.04
C LEU A 112 13.73 49.30 17.93
N GLU A 113 14.70 50.16 17.68
CA GLU A 113 14.47 51.60 17.52
C GLU A 113 13.55 51.91 16.32
N ARG A 114 13.73 51.18 15.21
CA ARG A 114 12.81 51.28 14.06
C ARG A 114 11.42 50.77 14.41
N PHE A 115 11.32 49.65 15.12
CA PHE A 115 10.05 49.10 15.57
C PHE A 115 9.31 50.05 16.53
N GLU A 116 10.01 50.64 17.50
CA GLU A 116 9.47 51.66 18.41
C GLU A 116 8.97 52.89 17.65
N LEU A 117 9.75 53.38 16.68
CA LEU A 117 9.40 54.54 15.86
C LEU A 117 8.12 54.31 15.07
N GLU A 118 7.97 53.14 14.44
CA GLU A 118 6.82 52.83 13.60
C GLU A 118 5.57 52.45 14.40
N THR A 119 5.72 51.87 15.60
CA THR A 119 4.58 51.51 16.46
C THR A 119 4.20 52.60 17.46
N GLY A 120 5.06 53.59 17.71
CA GLY A 120 4.82 54.69 18.64
C GLY A 120 4.93 54.33 20.13
N ARG A 121 5.43 53.13 20.46
CA ARG A 121 5.57 52.65 21.84
C ARG A 121 6.98 52.12 22.09
N LYS A 122 7.43 52.19 23.34
CA LYS A 122 8.73 51.66 23.77
C LYS A 122 8.74 50.14 23.86
N VAL A 123 9.92 49.54 23.73
CA VAL A 123 10.17 48.12 23.90
C VAL A 123 10.84 47.85 25.25
N ILE A 124 10.38 46.81 25.95
CA ILE A 124 10.99 46.24 27.14
C ILE A 124 11.22 44.72 26.96
N GLY A 125 12.18 44.15 27.68
CA GLY A 125 12.53 42.73 27.64
C GLY A 125 13.76 42.42 26.79
N ASN A 126 13.58 42.31 25.48
CA ASN A 126 14.61 42.01 24.48
C ASN A 126 15.60 40.90 24.86
N LYS A 127 15.10 39.73 25.27
CA LYS A 127 15.93 38.58 25.64
C LYS A 127 15.22 37.25 25.34
N PRO A 128 15.96 36.13 25.26
CA PRO A 128 15.34 34.82 25.30
C PRO A 128 14.65 34.61 26.64
N ALA A 129 13.38 34.20 26.64
CA ALA A 129 12.62 33.94 27.87
C ALA A 129 11.43 33.03 27.60
N SER A 130 10.97 32.32 28.63
CA SER A 130 9.67 31.66 28.55
C SER A 130 8.55 32.70 28.57
N GLY A 131 7.44 32.42 27.89
CA GLY A 131 6.28 33.33 27.87
C GLY A 131 5.61 33.53 29.24
N THR A 132 5.90 32.69 30.24
CA THR A 132 5.43 32.87 31.61
C THR A 132 6.39 33.77 32.39
N GLU A 133 7.68 33.44 32.35
CA GLU A 133 8.75 34.20 33.02
C GLU A 133 8.76 35.67 32.58
N ILE A 134 8.66 35.94 31.28
CA ILE A 134 8.70 37.32 30.78
C ILE A 134 7.48 38.14 31.21
N LEU A 135 6.33 37.49 31.43
CA LEU A 135 5.12 38.16 31.92
C LEU A 135 5.18 38.39 33.42
N ASP A 136 5.72 37.43 34.18
CA ASP A 136 5.93 37.59 35.62
C ASP A 136 6.94 38.71 35.90
N GLU A 137 7.96 38.86 35.05
CA GLU A 137 8.97 39.91 35.18
C GLU A 137 8.50 41.28 34.71
N LEU A 138 7.86 41.38 33.53
CA LEU A 138 7.62 42.67 32.85
C LEU A 138 6.15 43.03 32.69
N GLY A 139 5.23 42.14 33.06
CA GLY A 139 3.80 42.33 32.82
C GLY A 139 3.20 43.54 33.56
N GLU A 140 3.66 43.80 34.79
CA GLU A 140 3.23 44.98 35.56
C GLU A 140 3.75 46.29 34.94
N GLU A 141 5.02 46.31 34.51
CA GLU A 141 5.60 47.48 33.86
C GLU A 141 4.93 47.76 32.50
N GLN A 142 4.65 46.72 31.72
CA GLN A 142 3.92 46.79 30.45
C GLN A 142 2.55 47.43 30.65
N MET A 143 1.80 47.02 31.67
CA MET A 143 0.49 47.58 31.96
C MET A 143 0.57 49.07 32.35
N ARG A 144 1.58 49.45 33.14
CA ARG A 144 1.76 50.83 33.61
C ARG A 144 2.18 51.78 32.49
N THR A 145 3.03 51.32 31.58
CA THR A 145 3.68 52.16 30.56
C THR A 145 3.05 52.07 29.18
N GLY A 146 2.33 50.98 28.90
CA GLY A 146 1.88 50.65 27.55
C GLY A 146 3.01 50.30 26.59
N ALA A 147 4.19 49.90 27.10
CA ALA A 147 5.30 49.41 26.30
C ALA A 147 4.95 48.05 25.64
N TRP A 148 5.74 47.68 24.64
CA TRP A 148 5.77 46.34 24.07
C TRP A 148 6.72 45.45 24.86
N ILE A 149 6.28 44.29 25.33
CA ILE A 149 7.20 43.24 25.75
C ILE A 149 7.65 42.52 24.49
N VAL A 150 8.91 42.70 24.09
CA VAL A 150 9.54 41.96 22.99
C VAL A 150 10.47 40.91 23.58
N TYR A 151 10.35 39.67 23.13
CA TYR A 151 11.24 38.58 23.55
C TYR A 151 11.39 37.53 22.44
N THR A 152 12.32 36.60 22.61
CA THR A 152 12.60 35.53 21.65
C THR A 152 12.71 34.17 22.35
N SER A 153 12.96 33.10 21.60
CA SER A 153 13.27 31.75 22.12
C SER A 153 14.63 31.28 21.60
N ALA A 154 14.90 29.97 21.70
CA ALA A 154 16.02 29.36 20.99
C ALA A 154 15.82 29.44 19.46
N ASP A 155 14.57 29.44 19.00
CA ASP A 155 14.19 29.56 17.59
C ASP A 155 14.31 30.99 17.04
N SER A 156 14.29 31.10 15.71
CA SER A 156 14.13 32.37 15.00
C SER A 156 12.71 32.94 15.10
N VAL A 157 12.35 33.45 16.28
CA VAL A 157 11.04 34.05 16.55
C VAL A 157 11.12 35.43 17.21
N PHE A 158 10.23 36.33 16.80
CA PHE A 158 10.00 37.64 17.43
C PHE A 158 8.64 37.60 18.10
N GLN A 159 8.62 37.57 19.43
CA GLN A 159 7.38 37.47 20.20
C GLN A 159 7.04 38.82 20.81
N LEU A 160 5.78 39.23 20.63
CA LEU A 160 5.27 40.51 21.09
C LEU A 160 4.12 40.27 22.08
N ALA A 161 4.35 40.55 23.36
CA ALA A 161 3.34 40.42 24.41
C ALA A 161 2.78 41.77 24.84
N ALA A 162 1.47 41.82 25.05
CA ALA A 162 0.75 42.99 25.53
C ALA A 162 -0.54 42.60 26.26
N HIS A 163 -0.88 43.34 27.32
CA HIS A 163 -2.12 43.14 28.07
C HIS A 163 -3.32 43.65 27.25
N GLU A 164 -4.35 42.83 27.06
CA GLU A 164 -5.48 43.14 26.15
C GLU A 164 -6.27 44.40 26.56
N ASP A 165 -6.37 44.68 27.86
CA ASP A 165 -7.03 45.90 28.37
C ASP A 165 -6.21 47.20 28.14
N ILE A 166 -4.91 47.07 27.84
CA ILE A 166 -3.99 48.21 27.68
C ILE A 166 -3.68 48.47 26.21
N ILE A 167 -3.49 47.40 25.44
CA ILE A 167 -3.27 47.45 24.01
C ILE A 167 -4.29 46.52 23.33
N PRO A 168 -5.25 47.07 22.56
CA PRO A 168 -6.22 46.27 21.85
C PRO A 168 -5.57 45.28 20.88
N LEU A 169 -6.21 44.14 20.66
CA LEU A 169 -5.71 43.08 19.76
C LEU A 169 -5.41 43.60 18.35
N SER A 170 -6.25 44.50 17.81
CA SER A 170 -6.03 45.09 16.48
C SER A 170 -4.71 45.86 16.39
N GLU A 171 -4.32 46.55 17.47
CA GLU A 171 -3.06 47.28 17.56
C GLU A 171 -1.88 46.31 17.72
N LEU A 172 -2.03 45.27 18.56
CA LEU A 172 -1.02 44.21 18.69
C LEU A 172 -0.74 43.51 17.35
N TYR A 173 -1.78 43.20 16.59
CA TYR A 173 -1.67 42.57 15.27
C TYR A 173 -1.03 43.51 14.24
N ALA A 174 -1.37 44.80 14.26
CA ALA A 174 -0.73 45.80 13.41
C ALA A 174 0.77 45.93 13.73
N ALA A 175 1.13 45.93 15.02
CA ALA A 175 2.53 45.93 15.45
C ALA A 175 3.26 44.65 15.00
N CYS A 176 2.64 43.47 15.10
CA CYS A 176 3.23 42.25 14.58
C CYS A 176 3.45 42.29 13.05
N ALA A 177 2.55 42.92 12.29
CA ALA A 177 2.74 43.12 10.85
C ALA A 177 3.90 44.08 10.53
N ILE A 178 4.10 45.12 11.36
CA ILE A 178 5.27 46.01 11.28
C ILE A 178 6.55 45.22 11.56
N ALA A 179 6.60 44.46 12.67
CA ALA A 179 7.74 43.60 13.00
C ALA A 179 8.03 42.62 11.87
N ARG A 180 7.00 42.01 11.26
CA ARG A 180 7.15 41.09 10.12
C ARG A 180 7.81 41.77 8.93
N ARG A 181 7.37 42.97 8.55
CA ARG A 181 7.98 43.73 7.45
C ARG A 181 9.43 44.11 7.75
N LEU A 182 9.72 44.53 8.98
CA LEU A 182 11.08 44.94 9.39
C LEU A 182 12.07 43.77 9.42
N THR A 183 11.57 42.54 9.59
CA THR A 183 12.39 41.32 9.74
C THR A 183 12.20 40.37 8.57
N LEU A 184 11.58 40.79 7.46
CA LEU A 184 11.25 39.89 6.35
C LEU A 184 12.49 39.34 5.64
N GLU A 185 13.49 40.20 5.43
CA GLU A 185 14.72 39.91 4.70
C GLU A 185 15.91 40.68 5.31
N GLY A 186 17.13 40.33 4.90
CA GLY A 186 18.35 41.02 5.32
C GLY A 186 18.89 40.54 6.68
N PRO A 187 19.76 41.32 7.35
CA PRO A 187 20.50 40.90 8.54
C PRO A 187 19.64 40.69 9.79
N HIS A 188 18.33 40.94 9.67
CA HIS A 188 17.36 40.79 10.75
C HIS A 188 16.25 39.78 10.40
N ALA A 189 16.49 38.91 9.41
CA ALA A 189 15.54 37.89 9.01
C ALA A 189 15.10 37.05 10.21
N VAL A 190 13.80 37.07 10.51
CA VAL A 190 13.17 36.28 11.58
C VAL A 190 12.18 35.32 10.94
N GLY A 191 12.19 34.06 11.33
CA GLY A 191 11.27 33.08 10.77
C GLY A 191 9.79 33.37 11.03
N ARG A 192 9.46 33.72 12.27
CA ARG A 192 8.06 33.94 12.69
C ARG A 192 7.90 35.09 13.67
N ILE A 193 6.86 35.90 13.48
CA ILE A 193 6.40 36.88 14.48
C ILE A 193 5.21 36.30 15.21
N ILE A 194 5.16 36.39 16.55
CA ILE A 194 4.08 35.81 17.35
C ILE A 194 3.47 36.87 18.25
N ALA A 195 2.18 37.16 18.04
CA ALA A 195 1.36 37.93 18.96
C ALA A 195 1.05 37.08 20.20
N ARG A 196 1.37 37.62 21.37
CA ARG A 196 1.22 36.97 22.68
C ARG A 196 0.35 37.82 23.61
N PRO A 197 -0.94 38.00 23.28
CA PRO A 197 -1.85 38.71 24.16
C PRO A 197 -2.02 37.97 25.49
N TYR A 198 -2.18 38.74 26.56
CA TYR A 198 -2.43 38.22 27.89
C TYR A 198 -3.43 39.08 28.67
N ILE A 199 -3.98 38.49 29.72
CA ILE A 199 -4.90 39.13 30.66
C ILE A 199 -4.46 38.81 32.10
N GLY A 200 -5.05 39.48 33.08
CA GLY A 200 -4.87 39.18 34.49
C GLY A 200 -4.42 40.40 35.28
N GLN A 201 -3.72 40.17 36.37
CA GLN A 201 -3.16 41.20 37.24
C GLN A 201 -1.73 40.78 37.65
N PRO A 202 -0.88 41.70 38.13
CA PRO A 202 0.45 41.37 38.63
C PRO A 202 0.44 40.16 39.58
N GLY A 203 1.29 39.17 39.30
CA GLY A 203 1.36 37.88 40.03
C GLY A 203 0.35 36.81 39.58
N ALA A 204 -0.54 37.10 38.62
CA ALA A 204 -1.53 36.17 38.10
C ALA A 204 -1.83 36.41 36.61
N PHE A 205 -0.81 36.65 35.79
CA PHE A 205 -0.98 36.83 34.34
C PHE A 205 -1.24 35.51 33.62
N LYS A 206 -2.07 35.57 32.58
CA LYS A 206 -2.40 34.42 31.73
C LYS A 206 -2.47 34.82 30.26
N ARG A 207 -1.70 34.12 29.42
CA ARG A 207 -1.78 34.24 27.95
C ARG A 207 -3.16 33.81 27.46
N THR A 208 -3.71 34.52 26.49
CA THR A 208 -5.03 34.21 25.92
C THR A 208 -4.93 33.31 24.69
N SER A 209 -6.09 32.84 24.22
CA SER A 209 -6.22 32.11 22.96
C SER A 209 -6.14 33.00 21.72
N ASN A 210 -6.08 34.33 21.89
CA ASN A 210 -5.99 35.31 20.78
C ASN A 210 -4.57 35.40 20.18
N ARG A 211 -3.75 34.36 20.39
CA ARG A 211 -2.44 34.24 19.75
C ARG A 211 -2.60 34.29 18.22
N HIS A 212 -1.73 35.04 17.56
CA HIS A 212 -1.65 35.05 16.10
C HIS A 212 -0.18 34.98 15.65
N ASP A 213 0.10 34.17 14.64
CA ASP A 213 1.45 33.92 14.14
C ASP A 213 1.57 34.46 12.70
N TYR A 214 2.65 35.18 12.42
CA TYR A 214 3.02 35.69 11.10
C TYR A 214 4.30 35.00 10.64
N ALA A 215 4.14 33.84 10.02
CA ALA A 215 5.24 33.07 9.44
C ALA A 215 5.61 33.63 8.06
N ILE A 216 6.86 33.41 7.65
CA ILE A 216 7.29 33.68 6.28
C ILE A 216 6.68 32.61 5.37
N LYS A 217 6.22 33.04 4.20
CA LYS A 217 5.83 32.12 3.12
C LYS A 217 7.08 31.56 2.46
N PRO A 218 7.10 30.29 2.03
CA PRO A 218 8.16 29.79 1.18
C PRO A 218 8.46 30.79 0.04
N PRO A 219 9.72 31.12 -0.24
CA PRO A 219 10.10 32.17 -1.18
C PRO A 219 9.69 31.85 -2.63
N GLU A 220 9.51 30.56 -2.91
CA GLU A 220 9.10 30.02 -4.21
C GLU A 220 8.05 28.92 -4.02
N ALA A 221 7.40 28.51 -5.12
CA ALA A 221 6.43 27.42 -5.09
C ALA A 221 7.11 26.10 -4.71
N THR A 222 6.54 25.43 -3.71
CA THR A 222 7.03 24.13 -3.21
C THR A 222 6.35 22.96 -3.92
N VAL A 223 6.81 21.74 -3.65
CA VAL A 223 6.12 20.51 -4.06
C VAL A 223 4.66 20.46 -3.60
N LEU A 224 4.33 21.06 -2.45
CA LEU A 224 2.94 21.15 -1.97
C LEU A 224 2.07 21.99 -2.92
N ASN A 225 2.61 23.11 -3.42
CA ASN A 225 1.92 23.94 -4.42
C ASN A 225 1.69 23.13 -5.70
N MET A 226 2.71 22.41 -6.17
CA MET A 226 2.63 21.58 -7.38
C MET A 226 1.59 20.45 -7.26
N LEU A 227 1.51 19.78 -6.11
CA LEU A 227 0.48 18.77 -5.83
C LEU A 227 -0.92 19.37 -5.89
N LYS A 228 -1.13 20.51 -5.21
CA LYS A 228 -2.40 21.22 -5.20
C LYS A 228 -2.84 21.65 -6.60
N ASP A 229 -1.92 22.22 -7.39
CA ASP A 229 -2.17 22.66 -8.76
C ASP A 229 -2.50 21.49 -9.70
N ALA A 230 -1.96 20.29 -9.42
CA ALA A 230 -2.28 19.05 -10.12
C ALA A 230 -3.56 18.35 -9.62
N GLY A 231 -4.32 18.99 -8.71
CA GLY A 231 -5.55 18.44 -8.14
C GLY A 231 -5.31 17.25 -7.22
N LYS A 232 -4.16 17.19 -6.55
CA LYS A 232 -3.83 16.18 -5.52
C LYS A 232 -4.04 16.74 -4.12
N ASP A 233 -4.36 15.83 -3.20
CA ASP A 233 -4.52 16.16 -1.80
C ASP A 233 -3.16 16.49 -1.17
N SER A 234 -3.15 17.50 -0.30
CA SER A 234 -1.98 17.94 0.45
C SER A 234 -2.43 18.22 1.88
N ILE A 235 -2.41 17.19 2.71
CA ILE A 235 -2.98 17.17 4.06
C ILE A 235 -1.84 17.36 5.06
N GLY A 236 -1.89 18.43 5.84
CA GLY A 236 -0.93 18.70 6.91
C GLY A 236 -1.44 18.20 8.27
N VAL A 237 -0.57 17.56 9.06
CA VAL A 237 -0.81 17.23 10.47
C VAL A 237 0.25 17.90 11.33
N GLY A 238 -0.17 18.50 12.44
CA GLY A 238 0.70 19.22 13.35
C GLY A 238 1.10 20.59 12.82
N LYS A 239 2.41 20.87 12.77
CA LYS A 239 2.95 22.20 12.45
C LYS A 239 3.10 22.51 10.97
N ILE A 240 2.80 21.55 10.08
CA ILE A 240 2.97 21.69 8.63
C ILE A 240 2.23 22.91 8.06
N GLY A 241 0.98 23.15 8.49
CA GLY A 241 0.22 24.35 8.08
C GLY A 241 0.94 25.66 8.40
N ASP A 242 1.53 25.76 9.59
CA ASP A 242 2.25 26.95 10.03
C ASP A 242 3.61 27.11 9.32
N ILE A 243 4.34 26.00 9.13
CA ILE A 243 5.69 25.98 8.52
C ILE A 243 5.66 26.45 7.06
N PHE A 244 4.61 26.08 6.33
CA PHE A 244 4.43 26.49 4.93
C PHE A 244 3.52 27.71 4.78
N SER A 245 3.07 28.35 5.87
CA SER A 245 2.09 29.44 5.82
C SER A 245 0.85 29.10 4.97
N MET A 246 0.38 27.86 5.06
CA MET A 246 -0.70 27.26 4.27
C MET A 246 -0.47 27.20 2.75
N GLU A 247 0.72 27.54 2.25
CA GLU A 247 1.05 27.44 0.82
C GLU A 247 1.05 25.98 0.36
N GLY A 248 0.24 25.67 -0.66
CA GLY A 248 0.13 24.31 -1.22
C GLY A 248 -0.61 23.29 -0.34
N ILE A 249 -1.11 23.67 0.83
CA ILE A 249 -1.85 22.77 1.74
C ILE A 249 -3.35 22.88 1.46
N SER A 250 -4.03 21.75 1.30
CA SER A 250 -5.49 21.69 1.11
C SER A 250 -6.23 21.62 2.43
N ILE A 251 -5.75 20.81 3.38
CA ILE A 251 -6.38 20.57 4.69
C ILE A 251 -5.28 20.54 5.77
N THR A 252 -5.58 21.06 6.97
CA THR A 252 -4.67 20.99 8.11
C THR A 252 -5.35 20.46 9.37
N HIS A 253 -4.64 19.65 10.14
CA HIS A 253 -5.04 19.08 11.42
C HIS A 253 -4.01 19.47 12.51
N PRO A 254 -4.19 20.62 13.19
CA PRO A 254 -3.26 21.08 14.23
C PRO A 254 -3.18 20.08 15.38
N THR A 255 -2.03 19.94 16.05
CA THR A 255 -1.82 18.99 17.15
C THR A 255 -1.43 19.67 18.46
N ILE A 256 -1.65 18.97 19.58
CA ILE A 256 -1.23 19.43 20.92
C ILE A 256 -0.09 18.62 21.53
N SER A 257 0.21 17.44 20.98
CA SER A 257 1.32 16.55 21.38
C SER A 257 1.66 15.58 20.24
N ASN A 258 2.77 14.84 20.37
CA ASN A 258 3.15 13.79 19.43
C ASN A 258 2.13 12.64 19.43
N HIS A 259 1.56 12.27 20.59
CA HIS A 259 0.49 11.28 20.67
C HIS A 259 -0.75 11.70 19.87
N ASP A 260 -1.20 12.95 20.03
CA ASP A 260 -2.31 13.50 19.24
C ASP A 260 -1.95 13.62 17.74
N GLY A 261 -0.69 13.90 17.42
CA GLY A 261 -0.17 13.86 16.04
C GLY A 261 -0.28 12.48 15.40
N VAL A 262 0.09 11.42 16.12
CA VAL A 262 -0.06 10.04 15.65
C VAL A 262 -1.54 9.68 15.50
N ASP A 263 -2.39 10.06 16.46
CA ASP A 263 -3.83 9.77 16.38
C ASP A 263 -4.49 10.45 15.18
N LYS A 264 -4.14 11.72 14.90
CA LYS A 264 -4.61 12.44 13.71
C LYS A 264 -4.07 11.85 12.42
N THR A 265 -2.81 11.40 12.41
CA THR A 265 -2.23 10.67 11.28
C THR A 265 -3.05 9.41 10.97
N ILE A 266 -3.37 8.62 11.99
CA ILE A 266 -4.21 7.42 11.87
C ILE A 266 -5.63 7.76 11.38
N GLN A 267 -6.21 8.85 11.86
CA GLN A 267 -7.53 9.33 11.40
C GLN A 267 -7.49 9.70 9.91
N CYS A 268 -6.48 10.45 9.46
CA CYS A 268 -6.30 10.80 8.05
C CYS A 268 -6.09 9.56 7.18
N LEU A 269 -5.28 8.59 7.63
CA LEU A 269 -5.06 7.33 6.89
C LEU A 269 -6.31 6.45 6.77
N LYS A 270 -7.32 6.64 7.63
CA LYS A 270 -8.64 5.96 7.50
C LYS A 270 -9.57 6.63 6.50
N THR A 271 -9.23 7.81 6.00
CA THR A 271 -9.98 8.51 4.95
C THR A 271 -9.40 8.23 3.58
N ASP A 272 -10.23 8.34 2.55
CA ASP A 272 -9.80 8.23 1.16
C ASP A 272 -9.23 9.58 0.70
N PHE A 273 -8.04 9.55 0.10
CA PHE A 273 -7.36 10.71 -0.48
C PHE A 273 -6.37 10.23 -1.56
N ASP A 274 -6.02 11.10 -2.51
CA ASP A 274 -5.01 10.83 -3.54
C ASP A 274 -3.97 11.96 -3.54
N GLY A 275 -2.86 11.73 -2.85
CA GLY A 275 -1.86 12.77 -2.63
C GLY A 275 -0.97 12.51 -1.41
N LEU A 276 -0.57 13.61 -0.77
CA LEU A 276 0.38 13.61 0.34
C LEU A 276 -0.33 13.87 1.67
N LEU A 277 -0.06 13.00 2.65
CA LEU A 277 -0.26 13.25 4.07
C LEU A 277 1.08 13.59 4.70
N PHE A 278 1.27 14.85 5.08
CA PHE A 278 2.52 15.36 5.64
C PHE A 278 2.34 15.65 7.14
N VAL A 279 3.13 14.98 7.96
CA VAL A 279 3.03 14.99 9.42
C VAL A 279 4.32 15.54 10.02
N ASN A 280 4.20 16.48 10.96
CA ASN A 280 5.31 16.87 11.83
C ASN A 280 5.02 16.51 13.30
N LEU A 281 5.95 15.78 13.94
CA LEU A 281 5.93 15.41 15.36
C LEU A 281 6.95 16.25 16.14
N VAL A 282 6.53 17.42 16.62
CA VAL A 282 7.40 18.52 17.10
C VAL A 282 7.94 18.37 18.54
N GLU A 283 7.42 17.45 19.37
CA GLU A 283 7.84 17.40 20.78
C GLU A 283 9.28 16.92 20.97
N PHE A 284 9.82 16.16 20.02
CA PHE A 284 11.23 15.76 19.97
C PHE A 284 12.16 16.98 20.11
N ASP A 285 11.91 17.98 19.28
CA ASP A 285 12.63 19.25 19.27
C ASP A 285 12.26 20.13 20.48
N SER A 286 10.98 20.50 20.57
CA SER A 286 10.50 21.58 21.44
C SER A 286 10.48 21.23 22.95
N LEU A 287 10.37 19.95 23.29
CA LEU A 287 10.36 19.50 24.70
C LEU A 287 11.66 18.85 25.14
N TYR A 288 12.45 18.28 24.24
CA TYR A 288 13.61 17.47 24.62
C TYR A 288 14.93 17.97 24.03
N GLY A 289 15.02 18.20 22.71
CA GLY A 289 16.23 18.68 22.03
C GLY A 289 16.73 20.01 22.59
N HIS A 290 15.91 21.07 22.49
CA HIS A 290 16.26 22.41 23.01
C HIS A 290 16.48 22.44 24.53
N ARG A 291 15.86 21.50 25.26
CA ARG A 291 15.97 21.39 26.72
C ARG A 291 17.13 20.52 27.17
N ARG A 292 17.85 19.90 26.23
CA ARG A 292 18.97 19.01 26.50
C ARG A 292 18.59 17.87 27.47
N ASP A 293 17.45 17.25 27.22
CA ASP A 293 16.87 16.15 28.01
C ASP A 293 16.95 14.82 27.23
N PRO A 294 18.09 14.10 27.25
CA PRO A 294 18.26 12.86 26.50
C PRO A 294 17.33 11.74 26.98
N GLU A 295 17.01 11.67 28.29
CA GLU A 295 16.09 10.67 28.83
C GLU A 295 14.65 10.91 28.38
N GLY A 296 14.21 12.18 28.34
CA GLY A 296 12.91 12.57 27.79
C GLY A 296 12.82 12.28 26.29
N TYR A 297 13.88 12.60 25.56
CA TYR A 297 13.97 12.33 24.13
C TYR A 297 13.85 10.82 23.86
N ALA A 298 14.60 9.98 24.59
CA ALA A 298 14.52 8.53 24.48
C ALA A 298 13.10 8.00 24.69
N ARG A 299 12.42 8.44 25.76
CA ARG A 299 11.02 8.03 26.04
C ARG A 299 10.08 8.41 24.90
N ALA A 300 10.20 9.62 24.36
CA ALA A 300 9.37 10.06 23.24
C ALA A 300 9.60 9.21 21.98
N LEU A 301 10.85 8.79 21.72
CA LEU A 301 11.17 7.91 20.59
C LEU A 301 10.54 6.52 20.79
N GLU A 302 10.62 5.96 21.99
CA GLU A 302 9.99 4.68 22.34
C GLU A 302 8.46 4.73 22.23
N ASP A 303 7.85 5.85 22.63
CA ASP A 303 6.41 6.05 22.52
C ASP A 303 5.95 6.13 21.06
N PHE A 304 6.70 6.80 20.19
CA PHE A 304 6.44 6.79 18.74
C PHE A 304 6.65 5.38 18.15
N ASP A 305 7.77 4.72 18.45
CA ASP A 305 8.10 3.39 17.94
C ASP A 305 7.01 2.37 18.29
N ARG A 306 6.46 2.42 19.51
CA ARG A 306 5.38 1.54 19.97
C ARG A 306 4.08 1.72 19.17
N ARG A 307 3.81 2.93 18.68
CA ARG A 307 2.61 3.27 17.90
C ARG A 307 2.80 3.06 16.39
N LEU A 308 4.05 2.96 15.90
CA LEU A 308 4.37 2.82 14.48
C LEU A 308 3.62 1.65 13.78
N PRO A 309 3.44 0.45 14.39
CA PRO A 309 2.66 -0.61 13.79
C PRO A 309 1.21 -0.24 13.44
N GLU A 310 0.58 0.66 14.21
CA GLU A 310 -0.79 1.10 13.95
C GLU A 310 -0.89 1.99 12.71
N ILE A 311 0.15 2.82 12.46
CA ILE A 311 0.27 3.60 11.22
C ILE A 311 0.50 2.65 10.04
N MET A 312 1.46 1.72 10.18
CA MET A 312 1.83 0.78 9.12
C MET A 312 0.66 -0.11 8.68
N ALA A 313 -0.20 -0.53 9.60
CA ALA A 313 -1.38 -1.34 9.30
C ALA A 313 -2.41 -0.64 8.39
N LEU A 314 -2.34 0.69 8.26
CA LEU A 314 -3.25 1.50 7.44
C LEU A 314 -2.63 1.93 6.10
N ILE A 315 -1.36 1.59 5.85
CA ILE A 315 -0.72 1.80 4.55
C ILE A 315 -1.11 0.64 3.64
N GLY A 316 -1.85 0.95 2.58
CA GLY A 316 -2.32 -0.02 1.61
C GLY A 316 -1.23 -0.48 0.62
N PRO A 317 -1.52 -1.47 -0.23
CA PRO A 317 -0.56 -2.02 -1.19
C PRO A 317 -0.06 -1.02 -2.24
N ASN A 318 -0.83 0.06 -2.47
CA ASN A 318 -0.49 1.14 -3.38
C ASN A 318 -0.11 2.42 -2.63
N ASP A 319 0.26 2.33 -1.36
CA ASP A 319 0.65 3.49 -0.56
C ASP A 319 2.13 3.42 -0.17
N LEU A 320 2.68 4.56 0.22
CA LEU A 320 4.07 4.71 0.64
C LEU A 320 4.13 5.46 1.97
N LEU A 321 4.95 4.97 2.89
CA LEU A 321 5.31 5.61 4.16
C LEU A 321 6.77 6.05 4.09
N LEU A 322 7.03 7.32 4.36
CA LEU A 322 8.36 7.89 4.53
C LEU A 322 8.48 8.40 5.96
N ILE A 323 9.59 8.10 6.62
CA ILE A 323 9.95 8.62 7.94
C ILE A 323 11.32 9.29 7.83
N THR A 324 11.42 10.54 8.27
CA THR A 324 12.65 11.34 8.25
C THR A 324 12.69 12.31 9.43
N ALA A 325 13.74 13.11 9.51
CA ALA A 325 13.78 14.37 10.26
C ALA A 325 14.05 15.54 9.28
N ASP A 326 14.14 16.75 9.82
CA ASP A 326 14.42 18.01 9.11
C ASP A 326 15.71 18.71 9.58
N HIS A 327 16.30 18.29 10.70
CA HIS A 327 17.65 18.66 11.17
C HIS A 327 18.03 17.74 12.36
N GLY A 328 19.14 18.04 13.05
CA GLY A 328 19.45 17.50 14.37
C GLY A 328 19.11 18.48 15.49
N ASN A 329 18.96 17.99 16.72
CA ASN A 329 18.95 18.81 17.93
C ASN A 329 19.47 17.96 19.10
N ASP A 330 20.77 17.73 19.09
CA ASP A 330 21.43 16.79 19.99
C ASP A 330 21.26 17.21 21.46
N PRO A 331 20.57 16.40 22.28
CA PRO A 331 20.24 16.77 23.65
C PRO A 331 21.43 16.73 24.61
N THR A 332 22.62 16.35 24.12
CA THR A 332 23.86 16.37 24.89
C THR A 332 24.83 17.47 24.44
N HIS A 333 24.50 18.17 23.35
CA HIS A 333 25.33 19.21 22.78
C HIS A 333 25.27 20.50 23.60
N ARG A 334 26.25 21.37 23.39
CA ARG A 334 26.31 22.67 24.09
C ARG A 334 25.18 23.62 23.61
N GLY A 335 24.92 24.64 24.43
CA GLY A 335 23.87 25.62 24.13
C GLY A 335 22.48 24.99 24.07
N THR A 336 21.58 25.64 23.36
CA THR A 336 20.18 25.22 23.21
C THR A 336 19.72 25.26 21.76
N ASP A 337 20.62 25.44 20.80
CA ASP A 337 20.30 25.55 19.37
C ASP A 337 20.25 24.17 18.71
N HIS A 338 19.71 24.09 17.50
CA HIS A 338 19.74 22.89 16.67
C HIS A 338 21.18 22.48 16.33
N THR A 339 21.35 21.26 15.85
CA THR A 339 22.63 20.72 15.40
C THR A 339 22.59 20.36 13.91
N ARG A 340 23.64 20.75 13.18
CA ARG A 340 23.79 20.51 11.75
C ARG A 340 24.15 19.04 11.45
N GLU A 341 23.12 18.23 11.26
CA GLU A 341 23.23 16.76 11.13
C GLU A 341 22.58 16.22 9.85
N TYR A 342 23.04 15.05 9.43
CA TYR A 342 22.27 14.19 8.54
C TYR A 342 20.94 13.82 9.21
N VAL A 343 19.90 13.59 8.41
CA VAL A 343 18.62 13.07 8.88
C VAL A 343 18.41 11.63 8.38
N PRO A 344 17.80 10.72 9.17
CA PRO A 344 17.51 9.38 8.72
C PRO A 344 16.44 9.41 7.62
N LEU A 345 16.47 8.44 6.72
CA LEU A 345 15.43 8.21 5.71
C LEU A 345 15.01 6.75 5.77
N LEU A 346 13.74 6.50 6.09
CA LEU A 346 13.12 5.17 6.01
C LEU A 346 11.93 5.24 5.05
N VAL A 347 11.89 4.32 4.08
CA VAL A 347 10.88 4.30 3.01
C VAL A 347 10.27 2.91 2.95
N TRP A 348 9.01 2.80 3.35
CA TRP A 348 8.29 1.55 3.49
C TRP A 348 6.97 1.56 2.73
N GLY A 349 6.59 0.41 2.18
CA GLY A 349 5.26 0.19 1.63
C GLY A 349 5.03 -1.30 1.43
N PRO A 350 3.79 -1.81 1.54
CA PRO A 350 3.53 -3.25 1.41
C PRO A 350 3.90 -3.85 0.05
N SER A 351 4.10 -3.01 -0.98
CA SER A 351 4.54 -3.42 -2.31
C SER A 351 6.06 -3.44 -2.52
N LEU A 352 6.85 -2.95 -1.56
CA LEU A 352 8.31 -2.95 -1.59
C LEU A 352 8.85 -4.26 -0.95
N GLN A 353 9.80 -4.93 -1.62
CA GLN A 353 10.21 -6.31 -1.32
C GLN A 353 10.88 -6.49 0.06
N GLN A 354 11.98 -5.78 0.23
CA GLN A 354 12.92 -5.83 1.34
C GLN A 354 13.71 -4.53 1.27
N GLY A 355 14.01 -3.95 2.42
CA GLY A 355 14.75 -2.72 2.51
C GLY A 355 16.13 -2.81 1.88
N GLN A 356 16.43 -1.88 0.96
CA GLN A 356 17.79 -1.68 0.47
C GLN A 356 18.35 -0.36 0.97
N SER A 357 19.68 -0.23 0.91
CA SER A 357 20.31 1.05 1.18
C SER A 357 20.02 2.03 0.04
N LEU A 358 19.49 3.20 0.38
CA LEU A 358 19.41 4.39 -0.49
C LEU A 358 20.67 5.25 -0.40
N GLY A 359 21.68 4.77 0.35
CA GLY A 359 22.93 5.47 0.60
C GLY A 359 22.74 6.79 1.34
N SER A 360 23.62 7.75 1.05
CA SER A 360 23.50 9.13 1.50
C SER A 360 22.93 9.98 0.36
N ARG A 361 21.74 10.55 0.57
CA ARG A 361 21.09 11.46 -0.37
C ARG A 361 21.74 12.83 -0.28
N ALA A 362 21.90 13.48 -1.43
CA ALA A 362 22.65 14.72 -1.55
C ALA A 362 21.92 15.94 -0.97
N THR A 363 20.59 15.89 -0.87
CA THR A 363 19.72 16.96 -0.36
C THR A 363 18.45 16.35 0.23
N PHE A 364 17.80 17.04 1.18
CA PHE A 364 16.46 16.65 1.65
C PHE A 364 15.41 16.70 0.54
N ALA A 365 15.64 17.53 -0.49
CA ALA A 365 14.74 17.72 -1.62
C ALA A 365 14.54 16.46 -2.48
N ASP A 366 15.36 15.42 -2.31
CA ASP A 366 15.15 14.12 -2.93
C ASP A 366 13.78 13.51 -2.56
N ILE A 367 13.23 13.81 -1.36
CA ILE A 367 11.85 13.44 -0.99
C ILE A 367 10.84 14.15 -1.88
N GLY A 368 10.93 15.49 -1.98
CA GLY A 368 10.04 16.28 -2.81
C GLY A 368 10.07 15.85 -4.28
N ALA A 369 11.27 15.64 -4.82
CA ALA A 369 11.48 15.14 -6.18
C ALA A 369 10.84 13.75 -6.39
N THR A 370 10.95 12.85 -5.42
CA THR A 370 10.33 11.52 -5.45
C THR A 370 8.80 11.59 -5.43
N ILE A 371 8.24 12.50 -4.63
CA ILE A 371 6.79 12.71 -4.54
C ILE A 371 6.24 13.17 -5.89
N VAL A 372 6.78 14.24 -6.49
CA VAL A 372 6.28 14.75 -7.78
C VAL A 372 6.47 13.77 -8.94
N ASP A 373 7.59 13.02 -8.96
CA ASP A 373 7.83 11.94 -9.92
C ASP A 373 6.75 10.84 -9.81
N ASN A 374 6.35 10.48 -8.58
CA ASN A 374 5.27 9.51 -8.37
C ASN A 374 3.95 9.94 -9.03
N TYR A 375 3.62 11.23 -8.96
CA TYR A 375 2.41 11.78 -9.57
C TYR A 375 2.58 12.18 -11.05
N ASN A 376 3.77 11.99 -11.65
CA ASN A 376 4.17 12.48 -12.97
C ASN A 376 3.95 13.99 -13.15
N ILE A 377 4.23 14.77 -12.10
CA ILE A 377 4.11 16.23 -12.12
C ILE A 377 5.45 16.81 -12.58
N PRO A 378 5.49 17.74 -13.55
CA PRO A 378 6.71 18.40 -13.98
C PRO A 378 7.42 19.08 -12.80
N TYR A 379 8.72 18.85 -12.69
CA TYR A 379 9.53 19.34 -11.57
C TYR A 379 10.76 20.09 -12.06
N ASN A 380 10.97 21.29 -11.50
CA ASN A 380 12.09 22.18 -11.79
C ASN A 380 12.84 22.63 -10.52
N GLY A 381 12.51 22.06 -9.36
CA GLY A 381 13.22 22.31 -8.10
C GLY A 381 14.52 21.51 -7.98
N ILE A 382 15.12 21.57 -6.80
CA ILE A 382 16.35 20.82 -6.48
C ILE A 382 16.04 19.36 -6.08
N GLY A 383 17.06 18.50 -6.05
CA GLY A 383 16.90 17.10 -5.64
C GLY A 383 16.67 16.13 -6.79
N THR A 384 16.92 14.85 -6.50
CA THR A 384 16.86 13.74 -7.44
C THR A 384 15.93 12.66 -6.89
N SER A 385 14.89 12.34 -7.67
CA SER A 385 13.95 11.27 -7.31
C SER A 385 14.67 9.93 -7.14
N PHE A 386 14.38 9.23 -6.04
CA PHE A 386 14.76 7.83 -5.83
C PHE A 386 13.61 6.87 -6.13
N LEU A 387 12.51 7.36 -6.74
CA LEU A 387 11.39 6.50 -7.11
C LEU A 387 11.79 5.40 -8.09
N GLY A 388 12.81 5.64 -8.93
CA GLY A 388 13.41 4.63 -9.80
C GLY A 388 13.96 3.45 -9.01
N GLU A 389 14.71 3.71 -7.93
CA GLU A 389 15.28 2.70 -7.03
C GLU A 389 14.17 1.92 -6.30
N LEU A 390 13.09 2.59 -5.89
CA LEU A 390 11.91 1.93 -5.31
C LEU A 390 11.16 1.08 -6.34
N LYS A 391 11.01 1.58 -7.57
CA LYS A 391 10.37 0.86 -8.68
C LYS A 391 11.21 -0.32 -9.14
N GLU A 392 12.54 -0.27 -9.00
CA GLU A 392 13.41 -1.42 -9.20
C GLU A 392 13.10 -2.51 -8.19
N GLN A 393 12.79 -2.20 -6.93
CA GLN A 393 12.28 -3.21 -5.97
C GLN A 393 10.92 -3.76 -6.39
N ILE A 394 10.05 -2.93 -6.96
CA ILE A 394 8.76 -3.41 -7.51
C ILE A 394 8.97 -4.25 -8.78
N LYS A 395 9.94 -3.92 -9.62
CA LYS A 395 10.31 -4.71 -10.81
C LYS A 395 11.03 -5.98 -10.43
N GLU A 396 11.85 -5.96 -9.40
CA GLU A 396 12.39 -7.15 -8.76
C GLU A 396 11.25 -7.92 -8.10
N ARG A 397 10.10 -7.35 -7.72
CA ARG A 397 8.90 -8.15 -7.38
C ARG A 397 8.25 -8.79 -8.62
N GLU A 398 8.39 -8.20 -9.81
CA GLU A 398 8.01 -8.82 -11.10
C GLU A 398 9.06 -9.82 -11.64
N VAL A 399 10.35 -9.69 -11.26
CA VAL A 399 11.50 -10.52 -11.72
C VAL A 399 11.96 -11.54 -10.66
N ILE A 400 11.68 -11.29 -9.39
CA ILE A 400 12.02 -12.00 -8.15
C ILE A 400 10.81 -11.87 -7.20
N THR A 401 9.73 -12.54 -7.56
CA THR A 401 9.04 -13.32 -6.53
C THR A 401 10.11 -14.26 -5.92
N MET A 402 10.15 -14.52 -4.60
CA MET A 402 10.67 -15.83 -4.12
C MET A 402 10.10 -16.83 -5.11
N PRO A 403 10.91 -17.61 -5.87
CA PRO A 403 10.48 -18.14 -7.16
C PRO A 403 9.09 -18.65 -6.91
N GLN A 404 8.08 -17.94 -7.41
CA GLN A 404 6.79 -18.56 -7.49
C GLN A 404 7.18 -19.66 -8.45
N LEU A 405 7.33 -20.87 -7.89
CA LEU A 405 7.91 -22.01 -8.57
C LEU A 405 7.38 -21.88 -9.98
N SER A 406 8.27 -21.83 -10.97
CA SER A 406 7.80 -21.66 -12.34
C SER A 406 6.65 -22.64 -12.53
N ILE A 407 5.63 -22.32 -13.32
CA ILE A 407 4.47 -23.21 -13.41
C ILE A 407 4.91 -24.67 -13.65
N VAL A 408 6.05 -24.89 -14.32
CA VAL A 408 6.77 -26.17 -14.41
C VAL A 408 7.22 -26.73 -13.06
N GLN A 409 7.92 -25.98 -12.23
CA GLN A 409 8.30 -26.40 -10.88
C GLN A 409 7.09 -26.67 -9.96
N GLN A 410 6.01 -25.87 -10.04
CA GLN A 410 4.77 -26.17 -9.29
C GLN A 410 4.17 -27.51 -9.73
N ILE A 411 4.18 -27.77 -11.04
CA ILE A 411 3.76 -29.06 -11.59
C ILE A 411 4.66 -30.17 -11.06
N GLU A 412 5.99 -30.02 -11.11
CA GLU A 412 6.95 -31.01 -10.66
C GLU A 412 6.76 -31.39 -9.19
N GLU A 413 6.53 -30.41 -8.31
CA GLU A 413 6.28 -30.65 -6.89
C GLU A 413 4.93 -31.34 -6.63
N ALA A 414 3.86 -30.88 -7.28
CA ALA A 414 2.55 -31.52 -7.17
C ALA A 414 2.59 -32.97 -7.70
N VAL A 415 3.27 -33.19 -8.83
CA VAL A 415 3.48 -34.51 -9.43
C VAL A 415 4.31 -35.41 -8.51
N ALA A 416 5.40 -34.91 -7.93
CA ALA A 416 6.21 -35.66 -6.98
C ALA A 416 5.41 -36.06 -5.72
N TYR A 417 4.57 -35.15 -5.22
CA TYR A 417 3.68 -35.43 -4.09
C TYR A 417 2.66 -36.53 -4.41
N LEU A 418 2.05 -36.47 -5.59
CA LEU A 418 1.02 -37.40 -6.06
C LEU A 418 1.59 -38.76 -6.46
N HIS A 419 2.76 -38.82 -7.09
CA HIS A 419 3.40 -40.09 -7.47
C HIS A 419 3.62 -41.02 -6.29
N ASN A 420 3.94 -40.46 -5.12
CA ASN A 420 4.15 -41.24 -3.90
C ASN A 420 2.85 -41.77 -3.26
N ARG A 421 1.69 -41.31 -3.75
CA ARG A 421 0.36 -41.59 -3.17
C ARG A 421 -0.60 -42.21 -4.17
N MET A 422 -0.26 -42.25 -5.45
CA MET A 422 -1.04 -42.89 -6.49
C MET A 422 -0.51 -44.31 -6.76
N PRO A 423 -1.39 -45.33 -6.81
CA PRO A 423 -0.98 -46.72 -7.02
C PRO A 423 -0.47 -47.00 -8.46
N PHE A 424 -0.73 -46.10 -9.41
CA PHE A 424 -0.36 -46.27 -10.81
C PHE A 424 -0.31 -44.92 -11.54
N GLN A 425 0.21 -44.94 -12.78
CA GLN A 425 0.16 -43.81 -13.71
C GLN A 425 -1.22 -43.71 -14.41
N PRO A 426 -1.98 -42.61 -14.27
CA PRO A 426 -3.30 -42.47 -14.90
C PRO A 426 -3.23 -42.23 -16.41
N GLU A 427 -4.21 -42.74 -17.16
CA GLU A 427 -4.37 -42.55 -18.61
C GLU A 427 -5.43 -41.50 -18.94
N VAL A 428 -6.48 -41.45 -18.11
CA VAL A 428 -7.65 -40.59 -18.29
C VAL A 428 -7.82 -39.66 -17.09
N GLY A 429 -7.99 -38.37 -17.36
CA GLY A 429 -8.40 -37.38 -16.37
C GLY A 429 -9.90 -37.10 -16.49
N LEU A 430 -10.61 -36.98 -15.37
CA LEU A 430 -12.03 -36.65 -15.34
C LEU A 430 -12.28 -35.50 -14.36
N ILE A 431 -12.91 -34.43 -14.82
CA ILE A 431 -13.31 -33.29 -13.97
C ILE A 431 -14.82 -33.34 -13.76
N LEU A 432 -15.24 -33.57 -12.53
CA LEU A 432 -16.64 -33.62 -12.13
C LEU A 432 -17.12 -32.23 -11.71
N GLY A 433 -18.24 -31.80 -12.30
CA GLY A 433 -18.95 -30.58 -11.88
C GLY A 433 -19.83 -30.81 -10.64
N SER A 434 -20.51 -29.75 -10.21
CA SER A 434 -21.47 -29.77 -9.10
C SER A 434 -22.50 -30.90 -9.26
N GLY A 435 -22.72 -31.66 -8.19
CA GLY A 435 -23.67 -32.79 -8.15
C GLY A 435 -23.20 -34.09 -8.82
N LEU A 436 -22.04 -34.11 -9.49
CA LEU A 436 -21.55 -35.30 -10.21
C LEU A 436 -20.43 -36.07 -9.47
N GLY A 437 -20.00 -35.60 -8.29
CA GLY A 437 -18.89 -36.16 -7.50
C GLY A 437 -19.04 -37.66 -7.15
N VAL A 438 -20.28 -38.13 -7.10
CA VAL A 438 -20.70 -39.52 -6.90
C VAL A 438 -20.14 -40.52 -7.91
N MET A 439 -19.74 -40.07 -9.11
CA MET A 439 -19.06 -40.93 -10.09
C MET A 439 -17.77 -41.53 -9.50
N ALA A 440 -17.05 -40.77 -8.67
CA ALA A 440 -15.82 -41.23 -8.05
C ALA A 440 -16.04 -42.42 -7.08
N ASN A 441 -17.24 -42.53 -6.50
CA ASN A 441 -17.59 -43.65 -5.61
C ASN A 441 -17.75 -44.98 -6.38
N THR A 442 -17.79 -44.92 -7.72
CA THR A 442 -17.95 -46.10 -8.58
C THR A 442 -16.62 -46.67 -9.09
N MET A 443 -15.51 -46.08 -8.65
CA MET A 443 -14.14 -46.46 -8.99
C MET A 443 -13.69 -47.65 -8.13
N GLU A 444 -12.94 -48.55 -8.75
CA GLU A 444 -12.28 -49.68 -8.08
C GLU A 444 -10.86 -49.28 -7.67
N ASP A 445 -10.34 -49.84 -6.58
CA ASP A 445 -9.00 -49.56 -6.04
C ASP A 445 -8.71 -48.06 -5.84
N ALA A 446 -9.72 -47.32 -5.38
CA ALA A 446 -9.69 -45.87 -5.30
C ALA A 446 -8.90 -45.36 -4.09
N THR A 447 -7.99 -44.41 -4.34
CA THR A 447 -7.27 -43.62 -3.33
C THR A 447 -7.72 -42.17 -3.43
N SER A 448 -8.24 -41.61 -2.33
CA SER A 448 -8.64 -40.20 -2.25
C SER A 448 -7.53 -39.35 -1.64
N ILE A 449 -7.27 -38.17 -2.23
CA ILE A 449 -6.25 -37.22 -1.81
C ILE A 449 -6.90 -35.84 -1.73
N SER A 450 -6.84 -35.18 -0.58
CA SER A 450 -7.40 -33.83 -0.40
C SER A 450 -6.64 -32.81 -1.26
N TYR A 451 -7.34 -31.87 -1.90
CA TYR A 451 -6.70 -30.77 -2.63
C TYR A 451 -5.79 -29.94 -1.73
N ALA A 452 -6.16 -29.75 -0.46
CA ALA A 452 -5.37 -28.98 0.50
C ALA A 452 -4.00 -29.60 0.79
N ASP A 453 -3.84 -30.91 0.56
CA ASP A 453 -2.57 -31.60 0.78
C ASP A 453 -1.68 -31.62 -0.47
N ILE A 454 -2.23 -31.32 -1.65
CA ILE A 454 -1.49 -31.31 -2.91
C ILE A 454 -0.79 -29.95 -3.03
N PRO A 455 0.55 -29.90 -3.15
CA PRO A 455 1.26 -28.65 -3.33
C PRO A 455 0.67 -27.80 -4.46
N HIS A 456 0.48 -26.50 -4.17
CA HIS A 456 0.00 -25.48 -5.12
C HIS A 456 -1.46 -25.64 -5.60
N PHE A 457 -2.18 -26.68 -5.18
CA PHE A 457 -3.61 -26.77 -5.47
C PHE A 457 -4.40 -25.76 -4.61
N PRO A 458 -5.34 -25.01 -5.21
CA PRO A 458 -6.27 -24.19 -4.44
C PRO A 458 -7.33 -25.06 -3.74
N VAL A 459 -8.14 -24.45 -2.87
CA VAL A 459 -9.25 -25.10 -2.16
C VAL A 459 -10.56 -24.49 -2.64
N SER A 460 -11.51 -25.30 -3.13
CA SER A 460 -12.79 -24.75 -3.59
C SER A 460 -13.71 -24.46 -2.40
N THR A 461 -14.42 -23.33 -2.46
CA THR A 461 -15.44 -22.91 -1.49
C THR A 461 -16.87 -23.13 -2.00
N VAL A 462 -17.02 -23.71 -3.19
CA VAL A 462 -18.31 -23.95 -3.84
C VAL A 462 -19.04 -25.13 -3.22
N GLU A 463 -20.33 -24.94 -2.92
CA GLU A 463 -21.19 -26.00 -2.41
C GLU A 463 -21.27 -27.19 -3.40
N GLY A 464 -21.14 -28.41 -2.88
CA GLY A 464 -21.11 -29.64 -3.69
C GLY A 464 -19.75 -30.01 -4.28
N HIS A 465 -18.67 -29.24 -4.04
CA HIS A 465 -17.30 -29.65 -4.35
C HIS A 465 -16.62 -30.27 -3.12
N ALA A 466 -16.33 -31.57 -3.20
CA ALA A 466 -15.68 -32.29 -2.09
C ALA A 466 -14.20 -31.89 -1.89
N SER A 467 -13.59 -31.24 -2.90
CA SER A 467 -12.19 -30.82 -2.91
C SER A 467 -11.19 -31.99 -2.76
N GLU A 468 -11.43 -33.06 -3.52
CA GLU A 468 -10.61 -34.27 -3.50
C GLU A 468 -10.21 -34.72 -4.91
N LEU A 469 -8.97 -35.22 -5.04
CA LEU A 469 -8.45 -35.93 -6.20
C LEU A 469 -8.51 -37.43 -5.93
N VAL A 470 -9.23 -38.20 -6.75
CA VAL A 470 -9.40 -39.64 -6.59
C VAL A 470 -8.70 -40.38 -7.71
N ALA A 471 -7.72 -41.22 -7.39
CA ALA A 471 -7.05 -42.10 -8.33
C ALA A 471 -7.54 -43.54 -8.15
N GLY A 472 -8.03 -44.17 -9.21
CA GLY A 472 -8.54 -45.55 -9.19
C GLY A 472 -8.82 -46.05 -10.60
N THR A 473 -9.48 -47.20 -10.72
CA THR A 473 -9.82 -47.77 -12.03
C THR A 473 -11.31 -47.67 -12.32
N ILE A 474 -11.63 -47.46 -13.60
CA ILE A 474 -13.00 -47.52 -14.12
C ILE A 474 -12.98 -48.41 -15.36
N SER A 475 -13.73 -49.51 -15.33
CA SER A 475 -13.80 -50.46 -16.44
C SER A 475 -12.40 -50.93 -16.91
N GLY A 476 -11.49 -51.17 -15.96
CA GLY A 476 -10.11 -51.59 -16.22
C GLY A 476 -9.14 -50.50 -16.67
N LYS A 477 -9.59 -49.24 -16.83
CA LYS A 477 -8.75 -48.10 -17.19
C LYS A 477 -8.31 -47.33 -15.95
N ARG A 478 -7.06 -46.86 -15.97
CA ARG A 478 -6.46 -46.05 -14.89
C ARG A 478 -6.92 -44.60 -15.00
N VAL A 479 -7.71 -44.13 -14.03
CA VAL A 479 -8.36 -42.82 -14.07
C VAL A 479 -7.97 -41.99 -12.86
N VAL A 480 -7.77 -40.70 -13.07
CA VAL A 480 -7.71 -39.70 -12.01
C VAL A 480 -8.90 -38.74 -12.13
N VAL A 481 -9.61 -38.53 -11.01
CA VAL A 481 -10.88 -37.82 -10.97
C VAL A 481 -10.79 -36.64 -10.01
N MET A 482 -11.15 -35.45 -10.48
CA MET A 482 -11.35 -34.26 -9.65
C MET A 482 -12.79 -34.20 -9.16
N LYS A 483 -13.02 -34.35 -7.85
CA LYS A 483 -14.34 -34.20 -7.21
C LYS A 483 -14.60 -32.73 -6.89
N GLY A 484 -15.04 -32.01 -7.92
CA GLY A 484 -15.16 -30.56 -7.91
C GLY A 484 -13.97 -29.90 -8.59
N ARG A 485 -14.12 -28.63 -8.90
CA ARG A 485 -13.14 -27.81 -9.63
C ARG A 485 -12.99 -26.45 -8.98
N PHE A 486 -12.04 -25.69 -9.49
CA PHE A 486 -11.81 -24.31 -9.07
C PHE A 486 -12.44 -23.35 -10.07
N HIS A 487 -12.94 -22.22 -9.58
CA HIS A 487 -13.53 -21.19 -10.41
C HIS A 487 -12.81 -19.86 -10.23
N LEU A 488 -12.77 -19.08 -11.30
CA LEU A 488 -12.18 -17.75 -11.30
C LEU A 488 -12.93 -16.77 -10.39
N TYR A 489 -14.26 -16.93 -10.25
CA TYR A 489 -15.06 -16.09 -9.36
C TYR A 489 -14.75 -16.30 -7.86
N GLU A 490 -14.04 -17.37 -7.50
CA GLU A 490 -13.55 -17.60 -6.12
C GLU A 490 -12.33 -16.72 -5.79
N GLY A 491 -11.85 -15.90 -6.74
CA GLY A 491 -10.71 -14.99 -6.56
C GLY A 491 -9.36 -15.57 -6.96
N TYR A 492 -9.33 -16.81 -7.49
CA TYR A 492 -8.11 -17.45 -7.95
C TYR A 492 -7.64 -16.94 -9.31
N ASP A 493 -6.32 -16.87 -9.50
CA ASP A 493 -5.72 -16.63 -10.81
C ASP A 493 -5.95 -17.83 -11.77
N VAL A 494 -6.05 -17.54 -13.07
CA VAL A 494 -6.34 -18.54 -14.10
C VAL A 494 -5.27 -19.63 -14.21
N GLN A 495 -4.00 -19.33 -13.88
CA GLN A 495 -2.94 -20.34 -13.82
C GLN A 495 -3.21 -21.35 -12.69
N HIS A 496 -3.66 -20.90 -11.53
CA HIS A 496 -3.98 -21.78 -10.39
C HIS A 496 -5.23 -22.64 -10.67
N VAL A 497 -6.27 -22.03 -11.26
CA VAL A 497 -7.48 -22.76 -11.66
C VAL A 497 -7.17 -23.89 -12.64
N THR A 498 -6.19 -23.69 -13.52
CA THR A 498 -5.85 -24.65 -14.59
C THR A 498 -4.62 -25.52 -14.28
N LEU A 499 -3.93 -25.28 -13.16
CA LEU A 499 -2.79 -26.08 -12.72
C LEU A 499 -3.09 -27.59 -12.67
N PRO A 500 -4.25 -28.06 -12.17
CA PRO A 500 -4.55 -29.50 -12.12
C PRO A 500 -4.48 -30.18 -13.49
N ILE A 501 -4.80 -29.47 -14.57
CA ILE A 501 -4.76 -30.03 -15.93
C ILE A 501 -3.31 -30.30 -16.35
N ARG A 502 -2.41 -29.38 -16.01
CA ARG A 502 -0.98 -29.53 -16.28
C ARG A 502 -0.37 -30.66 -15.44
N VAL A 503 -0.80 -30.77 -14.19
CA VAL A 503 -0.41 -31.86 -13.29
C VAL A 503 -0.92 -33.21 -13.81
N MET A 504 -2.18 -33.32 -14.23
CA MET A 504 -2.72 -34.53 -14.85
C MET A 504 -1.92 -34.93 -16.09
N LYS A 505 -1.59 -33.97 -16.98
CA LYS A 505 -0.74 -34.24 -18.14
C LYS A 505 0.62 -34.80 -17.72
N ALA A 506 1.28 -34.17 -16.76
CA ALA A 506 2.59 -34.58 -16.28
C ALA A 506 2.56 -35.95 -15.58
N LEU A 507 1.45 -36.29 -14.92
CA LEU A 507 1.19 -37.63 -14.38
C LEU A 507 0.99 -38.69 -15.46
N GLY A 508 0.78 -38.34 -16.74
CA GLY A 508 0.64 -39.28 -17.85
C GLY A 508 -0.73 -39.32 -18.52
N VAL A 509 -1.69 -38.49 -18.07
CA VAL A 509 -2.99 -38.40 -18.72
C VAL A 509 -2.80 -37.93 -20.18
N HIS A 510 -3.50 -38.59 -21.11
CA HIS A 510 -3.55 -38.19 -22.52
C HIS A 510 -4.96 -37.81 -22.99
N THR A 511 -5.99 -38.24 -22.25
CA THR A 511 -7.39 -37.93 -22.52
C THR A 511 -8.04 -37.27 -21.32
N LEU A 512 -8.65 -36.10 -21.52
CA LEU A 512 -9.39 -35.37 -20.49
C LEU A 512 -10.89 -35.41 -20.79
N ILE A 513 -11.69 -35.86 -19.83
CA ILE A 513 -13.14 -35.72 -19.84
C ILE A 513 -13.50 -34.57 -18.89
N VAL A 514 -14.09 -33.50 -19.40
CA VAL A 514 -14.49 -32.34 -18.60
C VAL A 514 -16.00 -32.23 -18.55
N THR A 515 -16.56 -32.09 -17.35
CA THR A 515 -18.02 -32.13 -17.17
C THR A 515 -18.54 -31.01 -16.29
N ASN A 516 -19.59 -30.32 -16.71
CA ASN A 516 -20.13 -29.16 -15.98
C ASN A 516 -21.64 -29.21 -15.89
N ALA A 517 -22.20 -28.45 -14.95
CA ALA A 517 -23.59 -28.03 -15.00
C ALA A 517 -23.69 -26.74 -15.83
N ALA A 518 -24.72 -26.63 -16.65
CA ALA A 518 -24.91 -25.50 -17.56
C ALA A 518 -26.39 -25.10 -17.68
N GLY A 519 -26.62 -23.80 -17.88
CA GLY A 519 -27.92 -23.28 -18.27
C GLY A 519 -28.15 -23.50 -19.77
N GLY A 520 -29.30 -24.08 -20.15
CA GLY A 520 -29.68 -24.27 -21.54
C GLY A 520 -30.12 -22.95 -22.18
N ILE A 521 -29.41 -22.49 -23.22
CA ILE A 521 -29.79 -21.32 -24.04
C ILE A 521 -30.72 -21.77 -25.17
N LYS A 522 -30.44 -22.95 -25.76
CA LYS A 522 -31.23 -23.50 -26.85
C LYS A 522 -32.60 -23.94 -26.35
N THR A 523 -33.67 -23.40 -26.93
CA THR A 523 -35.06 -23.65 -26.49
C THR A 523 -35.56 -25.07 -26.72
N THR A 524 -34.79 -25.92 -27.40
CA THR A 524 -35.10 -27.35 -27.59
C THR A 524 -34.42 -28.26 -26.56
N TYR A 525 -33.55 -27.71 -25.72
CA TYR A 525 -32.97 -28.43 -24.58
C TYR A 525 -33.92 -28.40 -23.40
N HIS A 526 -33.78 -29.41 -22.54
CA HIS A 526 -34.56 -29.54 -21.32
C HIS A 526 -33.62 -29.78 -20.13
N PRO A 527 -33.96 -29.27 -18.93
CA PRO A 527 -33.26 -29.66 -17.70
C PRO A 527 -33.25 -31.18 -17.57
N GLY A 528 -32.06 -31.77 -17.53
CA GLY A 528 -31.85 -33.21 -17.56
C GLY A 528 -31.12 -33.74 -18.80
N ASP A 529 -31.01 -32.92 -19.84
CA ASP A 529 -30.28 -33.29 -21.05
C ASP A 529 -28.78 -33.35 -20.77
N LEU A 530 -28.13 -34.35 -21.38
CA LEU A 530 -26.67 -34.39 -21.49
C LEU A 530 -26.31 -33.84 -22.86
N MET A 531 -25.37 -32.89 -22.90
CA MET A 531 -24.92 -32.24 -24.13
C MET A 531 -23.42 -32.50 -24.33
N LEU A 532 -23.07 -33.08 -25.48
CA LEU A 532 -21.69 -33.05 -25.95
C LEU A 532 -21.32 -31.64 -26.36
N ILE A 533 -20.23 -31.13 -25.79
CA ILE A 533 -19.68 -29.85 -26.17
C ILE A 533 -18.91 -30.05 -27.49
N GLN A 534 -19.39 -29.44 -28.57
CA GLN A 534 -18.73 -29.49 -29.87
C GLN A 534 -17.69 -28.38 -30.05
N ASP A 535 -17.93 -27.23 -29.41
CA ASP A 535 -17.11 -26.02 -29.45
C ASP A 535 -17.41 -25.13 -28.24
N HIS A 536 -16.60 -24.09 -28.01
CA HIS A 536 -16.88 -23.10 -26.98
C HIS A 536 -16.66 -21.64 -27.39
N ILE A 537 -17.30 -20.74 -26.65
CA ILE A 537 -17.07 -19.29 -26.69
C ILE A 537 -16.47 -18.87 -25.34
N ASN A 538 -15.34 -18.16 -25.36
CA ASN A 538 -14.68 -17.68 -24.15
C ASN A 538 -15.09 -16.24 -23.82
N PHE A 539 -16.13 -16.07 -23.00
CA PHE A 539 -16.58 -14.77 -22.46
C PHE A 539 -16.12 -14.54 -21.02
N MET A 540 -15.20 -15.36 -20.52
CA MET A 540 -14.61 -15.17 -19.19
C MET A 540 -13.61 -14.01 -19.16
N SER A 541 -13.27 -13.43 -20.32
CA SER A 541 -12.29 -12.35 -20.46
C SER A 541 -10.91 -12.69 -19.86
N ARG A 542 -10.59 -13.99 -19.83
CA ARG A 542 -9.32 -14.54 -19.34
C ARG A 542 -8.88 -15.68 -20.26
N ASN A 543 -7.59 -15.72 -20.57
CA ASN A 543 -6.99 -16.83 -21.30
C ASN A 543 -5.78 -17.33 -20.50
N PRO A 544 -5.72 -18.63 -20.13
CA PRO A 544 -4.65 -19.20 -19.30
C PRO A 544 -3.28 -19.23 -19.98
N LEU A 545 -3.17 -18.82 -21.24
CA LEU A 545 -1.91 -18.80 -21.99
C LEU A 545 -1.33 -17.39 -22.15
N ILE A 546 -1.97 -16.37 -21.57
CA ILE A 546 -1.43 -15.00 -21.52
C ILE A 546 -0.19 -14.98 -20.61
N GLY A 547 0.85 -14.27 -21.04
CA GLY A 547 2.11 -14.11 -20.31
C GLY A 547 3.30 -14.81 -20.95
N PRO A 548 4.38 -15.06 -20.19
CA PRO A 548 5.54 -15.82 -20.64
C PRO A 548 5.17 -17.23 -21.11
N HIS A 549 5.95 -17.79 -22.05
CA HIS A 549 5.72 -19.14 -22.58
C HIS A 549 6.87 -20.06 -22.27
N ASP A 550 6.54 -21.26 -21.79
CA ASP A 550 7.48 -22.37 -21.65
C ASP A 550 7.12 -23.48 -22.65
N ASN A 551 8.06 -23.75 -23.56
CA ASN A 551 7.92 -24.78 -24.60
C ASN A 551 7.73 -26.20 -24.03
N LYS A 552 8.08 -26.44 -22.76
CA LYS A 552 7.85 -27.74 -22.09
C LYS A 552 6.37 -28.02 -21.84
N LEU A 553 5.53 -26.98 -21.78
CA LEU A 553 4.12 -27.10 -21.41
C LEU A 553 3.18 -27.26 -22.60
N GLY A 554 3.66 -27.02 -23.82
CA GLY A 554 2.83 -26.97 -25.02
C GLY A 554 3.33 -26.01 -26.08
N VAL A 555 2.57 -25.87 -27.15
CA VAL A 555 2.85 -24.90 -28.23
C VAL A 555 2.33 -23.51 -27.86
N ARG A 556 3.04 -22.44 -28.23
CA ARG A 556 2.62 -21.05 -27.94
C ARG A 556 1.23 -20.72 -28.46
N PHE A 557 0.88 -21.23 -29.64
CA PHE A 557 -0.38 -20.98 -30.33
C PHE A 557 -1.07 -22.31 -30.61
N PRO A 558 -1.82 -22.90 -29.64
CA PRO A 558 -2.50 -24.16 -29.87
C PRO A 558 -3.67 -23.98 -30.84
N ASP A 559 -3.83 -24.95 -31.74
CA ASP A 559 -5.00 -25.02 -32.61
C ASP A 559 -6.23 -25.45 -31.80
N MET A 560 -7.26 -24.60 -31.83
CA MET A 560 -8.53 -24.80 -31.15
C MET A 560 -9.65 -25.27 -32.09
N SER A 561 -9.37 -25.53 -33.38
CA SER A 561 -10.34 -26.05 -34.37
C SER A 561 -10.99 -27.37 -33.94
N GLU A 562 -10.27 -28.16 -33.13
CA GLU A 562 -10.77 -29.33 -32.42
C GLU A 562 -10.48 -29.21 -30.92
N ALA A 563 -10.96 -28.11 -30.31
CA ALA A 563 -10.96 -27.93 -28.86
C ALA A 563 -11.56 -29.15 -28.14
N TYR A 564 -12.57 -29.77 -28.76
CA TYR A 564 -13.18 -31.02 -28.36
C TYR A 564 -13.01 -32.05 -29.49
N SER A 565 -12.36 -33.17 -29.19
CA SER A 565 -11.94 -34.16 -30.18
C SER A 565 -13.13 -34.79 -30.92
N LYS A 566 -13.12 -34.76 -32.25
CA LYS A 566 -14.15 -35.42 -33.08
C LYS A 566 -14.24 -36.92 -32.80
N GLU A 567 -13.09 -37.58 -32.64
CA GLU A 567 -12.98 -39.00 -32.32
C GLU A 567 -13.70 -39.34 -31.01
N LEU A 568 -13.38 -38.61 -29.93
CA LEU A 568 -14.00 -38.83 -28.62
C LEU A 568 -15.51 -38.53 -28.63
N ARG A 569 -15.93 -37.48 -29.35
CA ARG A 569 -17.36 -37.16 -29.53
C ARG A 569 -18.09 -38.29 -30.27
N ASN A 570 -17.48 -38.88 -31.29
CA ASN A 570 -18.07 -40.00 -32.04
C ASN A 570 -18.20 -41.26 -31.16
N ILE A 571 -17.18 -41.57 -30.35
CA ILE A 571 -17.24 -42.65 -29.36
C ILE A 571 -18.41 -42.42 -28.40
N ALA A 572 -18.53 -41.21 -27.84
CA ALA A 572 -19.62 -40.87 -26.92
C ALA A 572 -21.01 -41.01 -27.56
N LYS A 573 -21.17 -40.59 -28.82
CA LYS A 573 -22.41 -40.79 -29.59
C LYS A 573 -22.75 -42.26 -29.79
N GLN A 574 -21.77 -43.09 -30.14
CA GLN A 574 -21.98 -44.54 -30.31
C GLN A 574 -22.42 -45.19 -29.01
N VAL A 575 -21.72 -44.91 -27.90
CA VAL A 575 -22.07 -45.41 -26.57
C VAL A 575 -23.49 -44.97 -26.18
N ALA A 576 -23.85 -43.71 -26.45
CA ALA A 576 -25.17 -43.20 -26.15
C ALA A 576 -26.28 -43.93 -26.94
N VAL A 577 -26.06 -44.18 -28.24
CA VAL A 577 -27.00 -44.96 -29.07
C VAL A 577 -27.16 -46.38 -28.53
N GLU A 578 -26.07 -47.07 -28.22
CA GLU A 578 -26.11 -48.43 -27.67
C GLU A 578 -26.84 -48.52 -26.32
N GLN A 579 -26.70 -47.48 -25.49
CA GLN A 579 -27.33 -47.41 -24.16
C GLN A 579 -28.75 -46.79 -24.20
N GLY A 580 -29.25 -46.40 -25.37
CA GLY A 580 -30.54 -45.70 -25.50
C GLY A 580 -30.58 -44.34 -24.80
N ILE A 581 -29.42 -43.68 -24.68
CA ILE A 581 -29.27 -42.37 -24.06
C ILE A 581 -29.44 -41.27 -25.12
N ALA A 582 -30.48 -40.44 -24.96
CA ALA A 582 -30.59 -39.20 -25.73
C ALA A 582 -29.47 -38.23 -25.32
N LEU A 583 -28.66 -37.84 -26.30
CA LEU A 583 -27.48 -37.00 -26.14
C LEU A 583 -27.55 -35.83 -27.11
N GLN A 584 -27.57 -34.62 -26.57
CA GLN A 584 -27.55 -33.37 -27.34
C GLN A 584 -26.12 -33.06 -27.81
N GLU A 585 -25.98 -32.15 -28.76
CA GLU A 585 -24.69 -31.58 -29.17
C GLU A 585 -24.85 -30.08 -29.38
N GLY A 586 -23.88 -29.28 -28.93
CA GLY A 586 -23.99 -27.82 -28.98
C GLY A 586 -22.73 -27.07 -28.55
N VAL A 587 -22.78 -25.75 -28.69
CA VAL A 587 -21.70 -24.81 -28.34
C VAL A 587 -21.87 -24.31 -26.91
N TYR A 588 -20.81 -24.40 -26.10
CA TYR A 588 -20.79 -23.93 -24.71
C TYR A 588 -20.18 -22.54 -24.60
N VAL A 589 -20.83 -21.58 -23.94
CA VAL A 589 -20.21 -20.29 -23.61
C VAL A 589 -19.81 -20.23 -22.14
N GLY A 590 -18.54 -19.92 -21.89
CA GLY A 590 -18.01 -19.70 -20.54
C GLY A 590 -18.07 -18.22 -20.16
N VAL A 591 -18.73 -17.88 -19.06
CA VAL A 591 -18.77 -16.52 -18.47
C VAL A 591 -18.13 -16.50 -17.09
N LEU A 592 -17.75 -15.34 -16.56
CA LEU A 592 -16.94 -15.28 -15.33
C LEU A 592 -17.73 -15.64 -14.04
N GLY A 593 -19.03 -15.31 -13.97
CA GLY A 593 -19.81 -15.43 -12.73
C GLY A 593 -19.35 -14.45 -11.62
N PRO A 594 -19.88 -14.57 -10.39
CA PRO A 594 -20.87 -15.56 -9.93
C PRO A 594 -22.33 -15.12 -10.18
N SER A 595 -22.55 -13.95 -10.76
CA SER A 595 -23.90 -13.54 -11.19
C SER A 595 -24.39 -14.44 -12.32
N TYR A 596 -25.60 -14.98 -12.19
CA TYR A 596 -26.33 -15.51 -13.34
C TYR A 596 -26.52 -14.41 -14.39
N GLU A 597 -26.69 -14.85 -15.63
CA GLU A 597 -26.80 -13.96 -16.77
C GLU A 597 -28.15 -13.23 -16.78
N THR A 598 -28.17 -12.02 -17.32
CA THR A 598 -29.41 -11.33 -17.65
C THR A 598 -30.07 -11.94 -18.89
N PRO A 599 -31.40 -11.82 -19.06
CA PRO A 599 -32.06 -12.24 -20.30
C PRO A 599 -31.50 -11.56 -21.56
N ALA A 600 -30.94 -10.35 -21.43
CA ALA A 600 -30.30 -9.64 -22.53
C ALA A 600 -28.98 -10.31 -22.94
N GLU A 601 -28.14 -10.69 -21.98
CA GLU A 601 -26.91 -11.45 -22.23
C GLU A 601 -27.22 -12.83 -22.84
N ILE A 602 -28.26 -13.53 -22.36
CA ILE A 602 -28.69 -14.80 -22.95
C ILE A 602 -29.11 -14.64 -24.42
N ARG A 603 -29.92 -13.60 -24.74
CA ARG A 603 -30.29 -13.31 -26.14
C ARG A 603 -29.06 -13.00 -27.00
N MET A 604 -28.11 -12.21 -26.48
CA MET A 604 -26.85 -11.92 -27.16
C MET A 604 -26.06 -13.19 -27.44
N MET A 605 -25.82 -14.03 -26.44
CA MET A 605 -25.05 -15.26 -26.59
C MET A 605 -25.73 -16.26 -27.53
N ARG A 606 -27.06 -16.31 -27.54
CA ARG A 606 -27.82 -17.11 -28.50
C ARG A 606 -27.59 -16.65 -29.95
N ILE A 607 -27.61 -15.34 -30.19
CA ILE A 607 -27.31 -14.75 -31.52
C ILE A 607 -25.88 -15.10 -31.96
N LEU A 608 -24.95 -15.12 -31.01
CA LEU A 608 -23.55 -15.50 -31.24
C LEU A 608 -23.33 -17.01 -31.39
N GLY A 609 -24.39 -17.83 -31.28
CA GLY A 609 -24.35 -19.26 -31.55
C GLY A 609 -24.13 -20.16 -30.34
N ALA A 610 -24.23 -19.64 -29.11
CA ALA A 610 -24.17 -20.47 -27.90
C ALA A 610 -25.47 -21.26 -27.69
N ASP A 611 -25.35 -22.54 -27.34
CA ASP A 611 -26.47 -23.43 -27.00
C ASP A 611 -26.61 -23.66 -25.49
N ALA A 612 -25.52 -23.51 -24.72
CA ALA A 612 -25.51 -23.61 -23.27
C ALA A 612 -24.49 -22.63 -22.65
N VAL A 613 -24.73 -22.17 -21.43
CA VAL A 613 -23.84 -21.26 -20.68
C VAL A 613 -23.43 -21.84 -19.34
N GLY A 614 -22.20 -21.56 -18.91
CA GLY A 614 -21.83 -21.73 -17.51
C GLY A 614 -20.55 -20.98 -17.15
N MET A 615 -20.05 -21.24 -15.94
CA MET A 615 -19.00 -20.43 -15.32
C MET A 615 -17.66 -21.18 -15.17
N SER A 616 -17.43 -22.24 -15.95
CA SER A 616 -16.23 -23.08 -15.86
C SER A 616 -15.79 -23.62 -17.23
N THR A 617 -14.96 -24.66 -17.26
CA THR A 617 -14.63 -25.50 -18.42
C THR A 617 -13.69 -24.89 -19.44
N VAL A 618 -13.95 -23.66 -19.91
CA VAL A 618 -13.20 -23.07 -21.03
C VAL A 618 -11.68 -22.97 -20.75
N PRO A 619 -11.21 -22.47 -19.59
CA PRO A 619 -9.77 -22.38 -19.30
C PRO A 619 -9.11 -23.76 -19.22
N GLU A 620 -9.78 -24.74 -18.61
CA GLU A 620 -9.27 -26.11 -18.48
C GLU A 620 -9.09 -26.75 -19.87
N VAL A 621 -10.03 -26.54 -20.79
CA VAL A 621 -9.95 -27.04 -22.17
C VAL A 621 -8.81 -26.36 -22.94
N ILE A 622 -8.64 -25.04 -22.81
CA ILE A 622 -7.53 -24.32 -23.45
C ILE A 622 -6.17 -24.89 -22.99
N VAL A 623 -5.99 -25.10 -21.69
CA VAL A 623 -4.75 -25.69 -21.15
C VAL A 623 -4.57 -27.14 -21.57
N ALA A 624 -5.65 -27.92 -21.61
CA ALA A 624 -5.60 -29.30 -22.08
C ALA A 624 -5.12 -29.40 -23.53
N ARG A 625 -5.65 -28.55 -24.41
CA ARG A 625 -5.24 -28.48 -25.82
C ARG A 625 -3.82 -27.95 -25.98
N HIS A 626 -3.44 -26.94 -25.22
CA HIS A 626 -2.06 -26.47 -25.15
C HIS A 626 -1.09 -27.61 -24.80
N ALA A 627 -1.46 -28.45 -23.82
CA ALA A 627 -0.70 -29.61 -23.38
C ALA A 627 -0.82 -30.87 -24.28
N GLY A 628 -1.53 -30.77 -25.41
CA GLY A 628 -1.71 -31.86 -26.37
C GLY A 628 -2.65 -32.99 -25.90
N LEU A 629 -3.51 -32.74 -24.91
CA LEU A 629 -4.55 -33.69 -24.48
C LEU A 629 -5.69 -33.76 -25.49
N LYS A 630 -6.26 -34.94 -25.71
CA LYS A 630 -7.58 -35.07 -26.35
C LYS A 630 -8.67 -34.76 -25.33
N VAL A 631 -9.65 -33.94 -25.68
CA VAL A 631 -10.68 -33.49 -24.75
C VAL A 631 -12.06 -33.95 -25.20
N LEU A 632 -12.85 -34.48 -24.25
CA LEU A 632 -14.29 -34.71 -24.37
C LEU A 632 -15.02 -33.83 -23.36
N GLY A 633 -15.95 -33.00 -23.82
CA GLY A 633 -16.77 -32.15 -22.97
C GLY A 633 -18.20 -32.66 -22.88
N ILE A 634 -18.74 -32.78 -21.65
CA ILE A 634 -20.14 -33.15 -21.42
C ILE A 634 -20.77 -32.18 -20.44
N SER A 635 -21.73 -31.38 -20.90
CA SER A 635 -22.55 -30.52 -20.04
C SER A 635 -23.82 -31.25 -19.62
N CYS A 636 -24.14 -31.21 -18.33
CA CYS A 636 -25.49 -31.50 -17.84
C CYS A 636 -26.28 -30.19 -17.91
N ILE A 637 -27.32 -30.15 -18.75
CA ILE A 637 -28.24 -29.01 -18.78
C ILE A 637 -29.05 -29.08 -17.49
N SER A 638 -28.66 -28.28 -16.50
CA SER A 638 -29.19 -28.35 -15.13
C SER A 638 -30.47 -27.54 -14.97
N ASN A 639 -30.58 -26.45 -15.73
CA ASN A 639 -31.69 -25.51 -15.74
C ASN A 639 -31.73 -24.86 -17.13
N MET A 640 -32.81 -24.13 -17.43
CA MET A 640 -32.80 -23.25 -18.60
C MET A 640 -32.15 -21.92 -18.22
N ALA A 641 -31.46 -21.29 -19.18
CA ALA A 641 -30.80 -20.01 -18.96
C ALA A 641 -31.82 -18.88 -18.71
N SER A 642 -31.36 -17.79 -18.11
CA SER A 642 -32.20 -16.65 -17.71
C SER A 642 -33.06 -16.11 -18.86
N GLY A 643 -34.36 -15.97 -18.61
CA GLY A 643 -35.33 -15.47 -19.60
C GLY A 643 -35.71 -16.45 -20.71
N ILE A 644 -35.29 -17.72 -20.65
CA ILE A 644 -35.84 -18.78 -21.51
C ILE A 644 -37.15 -19.35 -20.94
N LEU A 645 -37.19 -19.56 -19.63
CA LEU A 645 -38.40 -19.85 -18.87
C LEU A 645 -38.73 -18.63 -17.99
N ASP A 646 -40.02 -18.40 -17.73
CA ASP A 646 -40.49 -17.30 -16.87
C ASP A 646 -40.44 -17.73 -15.39
N GLN A 647 -39.24 -18.01 -14.90
CA GLN A 647 -38.99 -18.38 -13.50
C GLN A 647 -37.60 -17.89 -13.04
N PRO A 648 -37.43 -17.54 -11.75
CA PRO A 648 -36.12 -17.27 -11.18
C PRO A 648 -35.20 -18.51 -11.19
N LEU A 649 -33.89 -18.29 -11.33
CA LEU A 649 -32.89 -19.34 -11.25
C LEU A 649 -32.42 -19.55 -9.81
N SER A 650 -32.11 -20.79 -9.43
CA SER A 650 -31.54 -21.10 -8.11
C SER A 650 -30.45 -22.17 -8.20
N HIS A 651 -29.48 -22.11 -7.28
CA HIS A 651 -28.44 -23.13 -7.18
C HIS A 651 -29.02 -24.50 -6.76
N ASN A 652 -30.10 -24.51 -5.98
CA ASN A 652 -30.76 -25.75 -5.56
C ASN A 652 -31.33 -26.54 -6.75
N GLU A 653 -31.95 -25.85 -7.72
CA GLU A 653 -32.45 -26.48 -8.96
C GLU A 653 -31.33 -27.19 -9.73
N VAL A 654 -30.12 -26.62 -9.72
CA VAL A 654 -28.93 -27.21 -10.34
C VAL A 654 -28.58 -28.54 -9.68
N MET A 655 -28.54 -28.57 -8.35
CA MET A 655 -28.20 -29.75 -7.57
C MET A 655 -29.26 -30.86 -7.69
N GLU A 656 -30.55 -30.49 -7.65
CA GLU A 656 -31.66 -31.45 -7.82
C GLU A 656 -31.65 -32.10 -9.21
N THR A 657 -31.42 -31.32 -10.26
CA THR A 657 -31.34 -31.86 -11.63
C THR A 657 -30.09 -32.73 -11.80
N ALA A 658 -28.95 -32.34 -11.23
CA ALA A 658 -27.73 -33.14 -11.28
C ALA A 658 -27.94 -34.53 -10.64
N GLU A 659 -28.59 -34.61 -9.48
CA GLU A 659 -28.89 -35.89 -8.82
C GLU A 659 -29.84 -36.75 -9.66
N ARG A 660 -30.82 -36.15 -10.34
CA ARG A 660 -31.73 -36.86 -11.25
C ARG A 660 -31.03 -37.46 -12.48
N VAL A 661 -29.98 -36.82 -12.99
CA VAL A 661 -29.29 -37.23 -14.24
C VAL A 661 -28.07 -38.11 -13.95
N LYS A 662 -27.59 -38.12 -12.73
CA LYS A 662 -26.44 -38.89 -12.23
C LYS A 662 -26.31 -40.30 -12.81
N ASP A 663 -27.34 -41.14 -12.72
CA ASP A 663 -27.24 -42.53 -13.20
C ASP A 663 -27.10 -42.63 -14.72
N LYS A 664 -27.75 -41.72 -15.45
CA LYS A 664 -27.60 -41.61 -16.91
C LYS A 664 -26.18 -41.17 -17.27
N PHE A 665 -25.64 -40.18 -16.55
CA PHE A 665 -24.29 -39.69 -16.74
C PHE A 665 -23.22 -40.75 -16.41
N ILE A 666 -23.32 -41.42 -15.26
CA ILE A 666 -22.40 -42.47 -14.83
C ILE A 666 -22.34 -43.60 -15.88
N ARG A 667 -23.51 -44.06 -16.37
CA ARG A 667 -23.57 -45.12 -17.41
C ARG A 667 -22.89 -44.69 -18.71
N LEU A 668 -23.12 -43.45 -19.14
CA LEU A 668 -22.50 -42.91 -20.34
C LEU A 668 -20.98 -42.86 -20.20
N VAL A 669 -20.47 -42.27 -19.11
CA VAL A 669 -19.02 -42.15 -18.87
C VAL A 669 -18.36 -43.52 -18.71
N LYS A 670 -18.97 -44.47 -17.98
CA LYS A 670 -18.46 -45.84 -17.84
C LYS A 670 -18.45 -46.62 -19.15
N GLY A 671 -19.34 -46.30 -20.10
CA GLY A 671 -19.33 -46.87 -21.45
C GLY A 671 -18.28 -46.25 -22.38
N ILE A 672 -17.91 -44.99 -22.14
CA ILE A 672 -16.90 -44.26 -22.92
C ILE A 672 -15.48 -44.62 -22.51
N ILE A 673 -15.19 -44.64 -21.20
CA ILE A 673 -13.84 -44.87 -20.65
C ILE A 673 -13.13 -46.12 -21.22
N PRO A 674 -13.76 -47.30 -21.37
CA PRO A 674 -13.06 -48.47 -21.92
C PRO A 674 -12.73 -48.37 -23.42
N ARG A 675 -13.30 -47.39 -24.14
CA ARG A 675 -13.10 -47.17 -25.58
C ARG A 675 -12.06 -46.08 -25.90
N ILE A 676 -11.47 -45.47 -24.88
CA ILE A 676 -10.42 -44.44 -24.97
C ILE A 676 -9.11 -44.96 -24.40
#